data_AF-A0A1F4XJF3-F1
#
_entry.id   AF-A0A1F4XJF3-F1
#
_cell.length_a   1.000
_cell.length_b   1.000
_cell.length_c   1.000
_cell.angle_alpha   90.00
_cell.angle_beta   90.00
_cell.angle_gamma   90.00
#
_symmetry.space_group_name_H-M   'P 1'
#
loop_
_entity.id
_entity.type
_entity.pdbx_description
1 polymer ?
#
loop_
_entity_poly.entity_id
_entity_poly.type
_entity_poly.pdbx_seq_one_letter_code
_entity_poly.pdbx_strand_id
1 'polypeptide(L)'
;MSKIAKLLSVIVILVLIAGFFWWYQYGQVQAMVFDKDQTFTETLTIPATTNGVVKNNATLNFEKDLIVDGKLSCDTGRIRLNVKGTLTINNTLQCNRPDILSEDDIGQGIIIVASNVNISKDAMIGSNGHVQVVTDASKLATDQGAIDKLYEDAGTYESGKLHIGPFTPLEQIPANAPGRPLTYDSRAGLSKGLINQALTVPFIPQANAAAPQPATDAEGNPVAGTVRIGGTWVIGGNPPGLPPARLDVPTPPKNIKKIILNFDFGKDNNVTIQNFELHGPNGNNGQDSNKESCNANGTNGSNALRFNVYAGNLTVSNFNLHLGSGGDGGMAETTDDCEDAKAKGGNGGEAGNFRMVAEETFNITGALNIYPGKGGKGGDATAHGKKGEDAACKPEKGGDATANGGAGGDNKKVLVATGTINGKDNITIGMMTGGNGGDATANGGDGGNASDKGCAGADGGKATATAGKGGDTTCAKFPCTGGDGGDANAKPGNGGNGGLGSPKDPGGNGGKGGNAVAKEGAFGIGKTANGREGVIQSQTGGNGGNGGDGCGPGTGGKGGSGKPDGQKGADGKNLCIEEPKKETSVTSPPSEPAQLIVPTTTPTPSTEPIPTETPTPTEPTSTPTETPFIRVNVNDIIFLHAIGTTDCPQNIGTINLKASAPANAKYIRIATKLPQWLSINVTEGGLVANVTFTCSLQNYDSQTLTKSIQGEIISDGGEVIGEFSFNVTGKIQATEEF
;
A
#
# COMPACT_ATOMS: atom_id res chain seq x y z
N MET A 1 -13.16 -55.73 32.16
CA MET A 1 -13.67 -55.18 30.88
C MET A 1 -14.80 -56.05 30.36
N SER A 2 -16.01 -55.50 30.28
CA SER A 2 -17.22 -56.17 29.77
C SER A 2 -17.00 -56.71 28.35
N LYS A 3 -17.61 -57.85 28.01
CA LYS A 3 -17.59 -58.44 26.66
C LYS A 3 -17.99 -57.43 25.57
N ILE A 4 -18.82 -56.43 25.93
CA ILE A 4 -19.24 -55.33 25.07
C ILE A 4 -18.08 -54.40 24.70
N ALA A 5 -17.16 -54.12 25.64
CA ALA A 5 -15.99 -53.27 25.37
C ALA A 5 -15.00 -53.93 24.40
N LYS A 6 -14.83 -55.26 24.48
CA LYS A 6 -14.00 -56.00 23.53
C LYS A 6 -14.61 -56.03 22.12
N LEU A 7 -15.94 -56.15 22.02
CA LEU A 7 -16.64 -56.13 20.74
C LEU A 7 -16.55 -54.75 20.06
N LEU A 8 -16.72 -53.66 20.83
CA LEU A 8 -16.56 -52.29 20.34
C LEU A 8 -15.15 -51.98 19.85
N SER A 9 -14.10 -52.41 20.56
CA SER A 9 -12.72 -52.25 20.09
C SER A 9 -12.46 -52.97 18.76
N VAL A 10 -13.00 -54.17 18.57
CA VAL A 10 -12.84 -54.92 17.31
C VAL A 10 -13.54 -54.22 16.14
N ILE A 11 -14.74 -53.66 16.37
CA ILE A 11 -15.46 -52.91 15.34
C ILE A 11 -14.74 -51.61 14.97
N VAL A 12 -14.22 -50.87 15.95
CA VAL A 12 -13.44 -49.64 15.69
C VAL A 12 -12.18 -49.95 14.89
N ILE A 13 -11.47 -51.03 15.23
CA ILE A 13 -10.28 -51.46 14.48
C ILE A 13 -10.66 -51.86 13.04
N LEU A 14 -11.76 -52.58 12.84
CA LEU A 14 -12.23 -52.95 11.50
C LEU A 14 -12.65 -51.74 10.66
N VAL A 15 -13.29 -50.73 11.27
CA VAL A 15 -13.65 -49.47 10.58
C VAL A 15 -12.39 -48.66 10.23
N LEU A 16 -11.39 -48.61 11.10
CA LEU A 16 -10.12 -47.95 10.82
C LEU A 16 -9.32 -48.67 9.72
N ILE A 17 -9.29 -50.01 9.73
CA ILE A 17 -8.65 -50.80 8.68
C ILE A 17 -9.40 -50.64 7.36
N ALA A 18 -10.73 -50.70 7.35
CA ALA A 18 -11.52 -50.49 6.14
C ALA A 18 -11.37 -49.06 5.60
N GLY A 19 -11.34 -48.04 6.47
CA GLY A 19 -11.08 -46.65 6.09
C GLY A 19 -9.68 -46.44 5.54
N PHE A 20 -8.66 -47.05 6.16
CA PHE A 20 -7.28 -47.03 5.67
C PHE A 20 -7.13 -47.77 4.35
N PHE A 21 -7.79 -48.93 4.19
CA PHE A 21 -7.77 -49.70 2.95
C PHE A 21 -8.50 -48.96 1.82
N TRP A 22 -9.62 -48.31 2.13
CA TRP A 22 -10.35 -47.46 1.18
C TRP A 22 -9.52 -46.24 0.77
N TRP A 23 -8.84 -45.58 1.72
CA TRP A 23 -7.88 -44.49 1.43
C TRP A 23 -6.65 -44.98 0.63
N TYR A 24 -6.15 -46.18 0.90
CA TYR A 24 -5.01 -46.74 0.18
C TYR A 24 -5.37 -47.19 -1.24
N GLN A 25 -6.56 -47.77 -1.44
CA GLN A 25 -7.01 -48.23 -2.77
C GLN A 25 -7.55 -47.10 -3.66
N TYR A 26 -8.17 -46.07 -3.07
CA TYR A 26 -8.80 -44.96 -3.82
C TYR A 26 -8.08 -43.61 -3.69
N GLY A 27 -7.09 -43.48 -2.80
CA GLY A 27 -6.32 -42.24 -2.59
C GLY A 27 -4.98 -42.17 -3.34
N GLN A 28 -4.57 -43.23 -4.04
CA GLN A 28 -3.38 -43.22 -4.88
C GLN A 28 -3.69 -42.49 -6.21
N VAL A 29 -3.45 -41.17 -6.24
CA VAL A 29 -3.48 -40.39 -7.48
C VAL A 29 -2.42 -40.97 -8.41
N GLN A 30 -2.81 -41.48 -9.58
CA GLN A 30 -1.83 -41.99 -10.54
C GLN A 30 -0.88 -40.86 -10.96
N ALA A 31 0.42 -41.08 -10.82
CA ALA A 31 1.44 -40.10 -11.20
C ALA A 31 2.04 -40.46 -12.55
N MET A 32 1.96 -39.54 -13.52
CA MET A 32 2.74 -39.61 -14.75
C MET A 32 4.01 -38.79 -14.54
N VAL A 33 5.18 -39.41 -14.56
CA VAL A 33 6.45 -38.70 -14.31
C VAL A 33 7.21 -38.49 -15.62
N PHE A 34 7.62 -37.24 -15.85
CA PHE A 34 8.44 -36.83 -16.99
C PHE A 34 9.78 -36.30 -16.47
N ASP A 35 10.82 -37.13 -16.45
CA ASP A 35 12.10 -36.86 -15.79
C ASP A 35 13.25 -36.50 -16.74
N LYS A 36 12.98 -36.52 -18.05
CA LYS A 36 13.89 -36.19 -19.15
C LYS A 36 13.11 -35.57 -20.29
N ASP A 37 13.80 -34.94 -21.22
CA ASP A 37 13.19 -34.43 -22.45
C ASP A 37 12.47 -35.54 -23.20
N GLN A 38 11.22 -35.27 -23.61
CA GLN A 38 10.37 -36.23 -24.29
C GLN A 38 9.66 -35.57 -25.47
N THR A 39 9.42 -36.37 -26.51
CA THR A 39 8.65 -35.96 -27.68
C THR A 39 7.48 -36.93 -27.86
N PHE A 40 6.28 -36.38 -27.93
CA PHE A 40 5.04 -37.11 -28.14
C PHE A 40 4.55 -36.87 -29.57
N THR A 41 4.50 -37.94 -30.36
CA THR A 41 4.02 -37.90 -31.75
C THR A 41 2.50 -37.99 -31.85
N GLU A 42 1.86 -38.45 -30.78
CA GLU A 42 0.40 -38.57 -30.64
C GLU A 42 -0.13 -37.59 -29.61
N THR A 43 -1.45 -37.34 -29.65
CA THR A 43 -2.12 -36.49 -28.65
C THR A 43 -1.94 -37.10 -27.27
N LEU A 44 -1.47 -36.29 -26.32
CA LEU A 44 -1.37 -36.67 -24.91
C LEU A 44 -2.50 -36.03 -24.11
N THR A 45 -3.25 -36.84 -23.38
CA THR A 45 -4.20 -36.36 -22.38
C THR A 45 -3.72 -36.74 -20.99
N ILE A 46 -3.61 -35.76 -20.10
CA ILE A 46 -3.45 -35.97 -18.65
C ILE A 46 -4.86 -36.02 -18.06
N PRO A 47 -5.39 -37.21 -17.70
CA PRO A 47 -6.77 -37.36 -17.26
C PRO A 47 -7.05 -36.65 -15.92
N ALA A 48 -8.31 -36.32 -15.67
CA ALA A 48 -8.76 -35.63 -14.45
C ALA A 48 -8.30 -36.27 -13.12
N THR A 49 -8.06 -37.58 -13.10
CA THR A 49 -7.64 -38.35 -11.92
C THR A 49 -6.12 -38.49 -11.77
N THR A 50 -5.34 -37.86 -12.66
CA THR A 50 -3.90 -38.10 -12.80
C THR A 50 -3.12 -36.82 -12.50
N ASN A 51 -1.96 -36.99 -11.84
CA ASN A 51 -0.99 -35.93 -11.64
C ASN A 51 0.24 -36.17 -12.54
N GLY A 52 0.40 -35.36 -13.57
CA GLY A 52 1.64 -35.23 -14.32
C GLY A 52 2.68 -34.48 -13.49
N VAL A 53 3.91 -34.98 -13.43
CA VAL A 53 5.03 -34.36 -12.69
C VAL A 53 6.24 -34.26 -13.61
N VAL A 54 6.64 -33.04 -13.94
CA VAL A 54 7.86 -32.73 -14.71
C VAL A 54 9.03 -32.55 -13.74
N LYS A 55 10.12 -33.26 -13.95
CA LYS A 55 11.34 -33.18 -13.14
C LYS A 55 12.53 -32.69 -13.94
N ASN A 56 13.57 -32.23 -13.25
CA ASN A 56 14.89 -31.96 -13.81
C ASN A 56 14.90 -31.00 -15.02
N ASN A 57 13.99 -30.02 -15.03
CA ASN A 57 13.81 -29.07 -16.16
C ASN A 57 13.49 -29.74 -17.51
N ALA A 58 12.91 -30.94 -17.50
CA ALA A 58 12.55 -31.66 -18.72
C ALA A 58 11.65 -30.82 -19.65
N THR A 59 11.97 -30.88 -20.94
CA THR A 59 11.21 -30.25 -22.02
C THR A 59 10.28 -31.27 -22.65
N LEU A 60 8.98 -30.96 -22.67
CA LEU A 60 7.97 -31.81 -23.28
C LEU A 60 7.56 -31.22 -24.64
N ASN A 61 7.84 -31.97 -25.71
CA ASN A 61 7.53 -31.60 -27.08
C ASN A 61 6.34 -32.41 -27.58
N PHE A 62 5.34 -31.75 -28.17
CA PHE A 62 4.13 -32.38 -28.68
C PHE A 62 3.97 -32.04 -30.15
N GLU A 63 4.00 -33.06 -31.01
CA GLU A 63 3.74 -32.91 -32.45
C GLU A 63 2.24 -32.75 -32.74
N LYS A 64 1.38 -33.26 -31.85
CA LYS A 64 -0.07 -33.08 -31.85
C LYS A 64 -0.52 -32.30 -30.62
N ASP A 65 -1.70 -32.62 -30.09
CA ASP A 65 -2.34 -31.88 -29.00
C ASP A 65 -1.84 -32.32 -27.62
N LEU A 66 -1.89 -31.39 -26.67
CA LEU A 66 -1.76 -31.68 -25.25
C LEU A 66 -3.05 -31.24 -24.54
N ILE A 67 -3.69 -32.15 -23.82
CA ILE A 67 -4.90 -31.89 -23.04
C ILE A 67 -4.62 -32.16 -21.56
N VAL A 68 -4.79 -31.15 -20.71
CA VAL A 68 -4.57 -31.24 -19.27
C VAL A 68 -5.91 -31.13 -18.53
N ASP A 69 -6.57 -32.27 -18.31
CA ASP A 69 -7.81 -32.39 -17.52
C ASP A 69 -7.54 -32.63 -16.04
N GLY A 70 -6.38 -33.21 -15.71
CA GLY A 70 -5.90 -33.42 -14.34
C GLY A 70 -5.01 -32.30 -13.83
N LYS A 71 -3.94 -32.68 -13.12
CA LYS A 71 -2.90 -31.74 -12.68
C LYS A 71 -1.63 -32.01 -13.46
N LEU A 72 -0.96 -30.96 -13.94
CA LEU A 72 0.42 -31.01 -14.39
C LEU A 72 1.25 -30.12 -13.47
N SER A 73 2.30 -30.69 -12.87
CA SER A 73 3.14 -30.00 -11.90
C SER A 73 4.62 -30.17 -12.16
N CYS A 74 5.45 -29.36 -11.52
CA CYS A 74 6.90 -29.58 -11.50
C CYS A 74 7.38 -30.07 -10.13
N ASP A 75 8.47 -30.83 -10.15
CA ASP A 75 9.24 -31.22 -8.98
C ASP A 75 10.71 -30.94 -9.29
N THR A 76 11.28 -29.95 -8.63
CA THR A 76 12.65 -29.44 -8.85
C THR A 76 12.91 -29.02 -10.32
N GLY A 77 12.63 -27.74 -10.62
CA GLY A 77 12.88 -27.13 -11.94
C GLY A 77 11.67 -26.41 -12.51
N ARG A 78 11.70 -26.13 -13.82
CA ARG A 78 10.63 -25.45 -14.57
C ARG A 78 9.78 -26.43 -15.38
N ILE A 79 8.57 -26.00 -15.76
CA ILE A 79 7.78 -26.67 -16.80
C ILE A 79 8.07 -25.99 -18.13
N ARG A 80 8.47 -26.76 -19.15
CA ARG A 80 8.57 -26.29 -20.54
C ARG A 80 7.76 -27.17 -21.47
N LEU A 81 6.73 -26.58 -22.09
CA LEU A 81 5.84 -27.23 -23.04
C LEU A 81 6.02 -26.61 -24.42
N ASN A 82 6.38 -27.42 -25.42
CA ASN A 82 6.40 -27.02 -26.83
C ASN A 82 5.31 -27.79 -27.57
N VAL A 83 4.22 -27.14 -27.94
CA VAL A 83 3.03 -27.79 -28.53
C VAL A 83 2.81 -27.27 -29.94
N LYS A 84 2.97 -28.14 -30.95
CA LYS A 84 2.68 -27.81 -32.36
C LYS A 84 1.19 -27.87 -32.68
N GLY A 85 0.46 -28.78 -32.05
CA GLY A 85 -1.00 -28.84 -32.13
C GLY A 85 -1.69 -27.82 -31.24
N THR A 86 -2.78 -28.21 -30.62
CA THR A 86 -3.55 -27.40 -29.66
C THR A 86 -3.15 -27.75 -28.23
N LEU A 87 -2.79 -26.75 -27.44
CA LEU A 87 -2.68 -26.87 -25.99
C LEU A 87 -4.05 -26.58 -25.35
N THR A 88 -4.61 -27.55 -24.63
CA THR A 88 -5.82 -27.36 -23.83
C THR A 88 -5.51 -27.59 -22.35
N ILE A 89 -5.82 -26.61 -21.50
CA ILE A 89 -5.71 -26.74 -20.04
C ILE A 89 -7.08 -26.51 -19.43
N ASN A 90 -7.69 -27.59 -18.94
CA ASN A 90 -9.01 -27.55 -18.33
C ASN A 90 -8.96 -27.44 -16.81
N ASN A 91 -7.86 -27.86 -16.20
CA ASN A 91 -7.72 -27.93 -14.74
C ASN A 91 -6.39 -27.30 -14.29
N THR A 92 -5.46 -28.03 -13.67
CA THR A 92 -4.35 -27.40 -12.93
C THR A 92 -3.02 -27.51 -13.66
N LEU A 93 -2.32 -26.39 -13.83
CA LEU A 93 -0.90 -26.33 -14.21
C LEU A 93 -0.13 -25.56 -13.13
N GLN A 94 0.76 -26.22 -12.39
CA GLN A 94 1.41 -25.59 -11.23
C GLN A 94 2.91 -25.87 -11.18
N CYS A 95 3.75 -24.86 -11.07
CA CYS A 95 5.17 -25.05 -10.84
C CYS A 95 5.73 -24.19 -9.71
N ASN A 96 6.05 -24.85 -8.59
CA ASN A 96 6.70 -24.21 -7.45
C ASN A 96 8.19 -24.53 -7.48
N ARG A 97 9.00 -23.49 -7.69
CA ARG A 97 10.45 -23.49 -7.62
C ARG A 97 10.92 -23.45 -6.14
N PRO A 98 12.12 -23.97 -5.81
CA PRO A 98 12.70 -23.81 -4.48
C PRO A 98 12.93 -22.33 -4.10
N ASP A 99 12.89 -22.01 -2.81
CA ASP A 99 13.08 -20.64 -2.27
C ASP A 99 14.44 -20.01 -2.59
N ILE A 100 15.44 -20.86 -2.82
CA ILE A 100 16.79 -20.49 -3.18
C ILE A 100 17.10 -21.18 -4.50
N LEU A 101 17.35 -20.38 -5.54
CA LEU A 101 17.82 -20.86 -6.82
C LEU A 101 19.34 -20.66 -6.95
N SER A 102 19.96 -21.41 -7.85
CA SER A 102 21.37 -21.18 -8.22
C SER A 102 21.52 -19.79 -8.87
N GLU A 103 22.71 -19.20 -8.77
CA GLU A 103 23.00 -17.87 -9.33
C GLU A 103 22.76 -17.79 -10.85
N ASP A 104 22.95 -18.89 -11.58
CA ASP A 104 22.72 -18.97 -13.04
C ASP A 104 21.24 -19.16 -13.42
N ASP A 105 20.34 -19.39 -12.45
CA ASP A 105 18.93 -19.61 -12.74
C ASP A 105 18.19 -18.27 -12.80
N ILE A 106 17.74 -17.92 -14.01
CA ILE A 106 16.97 -16.70 -14.29
C ILE A 106 15.51 -16.77 -13.80
N GLY A 107 15.13 -17.77 -13.01
CA GLY A 107 13.85 -17.77 -12.29
C GLY A 107 12.62 -18.22 -13.09
N GLN A 108 12.80 -18.94 -14.21
CA GLN A 108 11.68 -19.38 -15.04
C GLN A 108 10.84 -20.47 -14.36
N GLY A 109 9.54 -20.26 -14.20
CA GLY A 109 8.62 -21.25 -13.63
C GLY A 109 7.90 -22.08 -14.70
N ILE A 110 7.10 -21.41 -15.54
CA ILE A 110 6.30 -22.06 -16.60
C ILE A 110 6.60 -21.40 -17.94
N ILE A 111 6.89 -22.23 -18.95
CA ILE A 111 7.14 -21.80 -20.32
C ILE A 111 6.25 -22.61 -21.25
N ILE A 112 5.43 -21.92 -22.02
CA ILE A 112 4.55 -22.50 -23.02
C ILE A 112 4.88 -21.89 -24.38
N VAL A 113 5.24 -22.74 -25.34
CA VAL A 113 5.39 -22.39 -26.75
C VAL A 113 4.29 -23.12 -27.53
N ALA A 114 3.25 -22.40 -27.95
CA ALA A 114 2.11 -22.98 -28.65
C ALA A 114 1.39 -21.94 -29.51
N SER A 115 1.08 -22.30 -30.76
CA SER A 115 0.34 -21.41 -31.67
C SER A 115 -1.16 -21.42 -31.43
N ASN A 116 -1.72 -22.52 -30.92
CA ASN A 116 -3.12 -22.65 -30.52
C ASN A 116 -3.20 -23.01 -29.03
N VAL A 117 -3.83 -22.15 -28.24
CA VAL A 117 -3.94 -22.31 -26.79
C VAL A 117 -5.38 -22.11 -26.36
N ASN A 118 -5.89 -23.03 -25.55
CA ASN A 118 -7.21 -22.96 -24.93
C ASN A 118 -7.10 -23.28 -23.43
N ILE A 119 -7.08 -22.23 -22.61
CA ILE A 119 -7.07 -22.34 -21.15
C ILE A 119 -8.48 -22.02 -20.66
N SER A 120 -9.11 -23.00 -20.04
CA SER A 120 -10.51 -22.92 -19.64
C SER A 120 -10.73 -21.87 -18.53
N LYS A 121 -11.97 -21.40 -18.38
CA LYS A 121 -12.36 -20.50 -17.29
C LYS A 121 -12.22 -21.12 -15.89
N ASP A 122 -12.17 -22.45 -15.80
CA ASP A 122 -12.08 -23.20 -14.55
C ASP A 122 -10.63 -23.68 -14.29
N ALA A 123 -9.70 -23.36 -15.20
CA ALA A 123 -8.30 -23.71 -15.07
C ALA A 123 -7.61 -22.91 -13.95
N MET A 124 -6.61 -23.54 -13.35
CA MET A 124 -5.81 -22.99 -12.26
C MET A 124 -4.33 -23.04 -12.63
N ILE A 125 -3.72 -21.87 -12.82
CA ILE A 125 -2.31 -21.76 -13.18
C ILE A 125 -1.52 -21.16 -12.03
N GLY A 126 -0.50 -21.85 -11.54
CA GLY A 126 0.29 -21.43 -10.37
C GLY A 126 1.79 -21.46 -10.61
N SER A 127 2.51 -20.39 -10.27
CA SER A 127 3.98 -20.38 -10.34
C SER A 127 4.58 -19.36 -9.38
N ASN A 128 5.66 -19.68 -8.68
CA ASN A 128 6.45 -18.67 -7.93
C ASN A 128 7.64 -18.11 -8.74
N GLY A 129 7.80 -18.51 -10.01
CA GLY A 129 8.75 -17.94 -10.96
C GLY A 129 8.09 -17.28 -12.16
N HIS A 130 8.89 -16.80 -13.13
CA HIS A 130 8.38 -16.18 -14.35
C HIS A 130 7.49 -17.12 -15.15
N VAL A 131 6.46 -16.58 -15.78
CA VAL A 131 5.58 -17.32 -16.68
C VAL A 131 5.57 -16.67 -18.05
N GLN A 132 5.79 -17.49 -19.09
CA GLN A 132 5.81 -17.05 -20.48
C GLN A 132 4.92 -17.97 -21.32
N VAL A 133 4.00 -17.37 -22.07
CA VAL A 133 3.18 -18.04 -23.08
C VAL A 133 3.42 -17.34 -24.40
N VAL A 134 4.00 -18.04 -25.35
CA VAL A 134 4.40 -17.48 -26.63
C VAL A 134 4.00 -18.38 -27.79
N THR A 135 3.84 -17.79 -28.98
CA THR A 135 3.54 -18.59 -30.20
C THR A 135 4.75 -19.29 -30.78
N ASP A 136 5.95 -18.76 -30.54
CA ASP A 136 7.21 -19.25 -31.11
C ASP A 136 8.35 -19.12 -30.09
N ALA A 137 9.27 -20.08 -30.10
CA ALA A 137 10.38 -20.12 -29.16
C ALA A 137 11.33 -18.92 -29.27
N SER A 138 11.42 -18.26 -30.43
CA SER A 138 12.24 -17.05 -30.63
C SER A 138 11.77 -15.83 -29.84
N LYS A 139 10.53 -15.86 -29.35
CA LYS A 139 9.93 -14.79 -28.52
C LYS A 139 10.16 -14.99 -27.03
N LEU A 140 10.74 -16.11 -26.61
CA LEU A 140 11.03 -16.36 -25.22
C LEU A 140 12.14 -15.43 -24.74
N ALA A 141 11.93 -14.79 -23.59
CA ALA A 141 13.03 -14.22 -22.83
C ALA A 141 13.81 -15.35 -22.17
N THR A 142 14.98 -15.68 -22.73
CA THR A 142 15.83 -16.81 -22.33
C THR A 142 17.01 -16.43 -21.44
N ASP A 143 17.24 -15.14 -21.24
CA ASP A 143 18.30 -14.59 -20.41
C ASP A 143 17.79 -13.42 -19.55
N GLN A 144 18.60 -13.03 -18.56
CA GLN A 144 18.22 -11.97 -17.60
C GLN A 144 17.99 -10.62 -18.29
N GLY A 145 18.77 -10.28 -19.32
CA GLY A 145 18.62 -9.01 -20.04
C GLY A 145 17.28 -8.93 -20.79
N ALA A 146 16.84 -10.04 -21.40
CA ALA A 146 15.53 -10.12 -22.04
C ALA A 146 14.38 -10.06 -21.02
N ILE A 147 14.52 -10.71 -19.86
CA ILE A 147 13.55 -10.62 -18.76
C ILE A 147 13.46 -9.20 -18.23
N ASP A 148 14.61 -8.55 -18.00
CA ASP A 148 14.68 -7.16 -17.56
C ASP A 148 14.01 -6.23 -18.56
N LYS A 149 14.27 -6.42 -19.86
CA LYS A 149 13.62 -5.64 -20.91
C LYS A 149 12.10 -5.77 -20.86
N LEU A 150 11.56 -6.99 -20.81
CA LEU A 150 10.11 -7.20 -20.69
C LEU A 150 9.53 -6.57 -19.42
N TYR A 151 10.30 -6.57 -18.33
CA TYR A 151 9.92 -5.95 -17.07
C TYR A 151 9.84 -4.42 -17.18
N GLU A 152 10.85 -3.78 -17.79
CA GLU A 152 10.89 -2.32 -17.97
C GLU A 152 9.89 -1.84 -19.04
N ASP A 153 9.69 -2.62 -20.10
CA ASP A 153 8.71 -2.35 -21.17
C ASP A 153 7.28 -2.31 -20.63
N ALA A 154 6.99 -3.03 -19.54
CA ALA A 154 5.72 -3.01 -18.81
C ALA A 154 5.53 -1.78 -17.92
N GLY A 155 6.55 -0.92 -17.81
CA GLY A 155 6.52 0.32 -17.02
C GLY A 155 6.74 1.59 -17.85
N THR A 156 7.12 1.46 -19.12
CA THR A 156 7.58 2.58 -19.95
C THR A 156 6.59 2.89 -21.06
N TYR A 157 6.16 4.15 -21.18
CA TYR A 157 5.27 4.58 -22.26
C TYR A 157 5.89 4.34 -23.64
N GLU A 158 5.06 3.84 -24.56
CA GLU A 158 5.38 3.75 -25.98
C GLU A 158 4.34 4.51 -26.81
N SER A 159 4.77 5.10 -27.93
CA SER A 159 3.86 5.75 -28.88
C SER A 159 3.45 4.80 -30.02
N GLY A 160 2.26 5.01 -30.58
CA GLY A 160 1.93 4.54 -31.93
C GLY A 160 1.25 3.17 -32.09
N LYS A 161 0.90 2.46 -31.01
CA LYS A 161 0.12 1.19 -31.08
C LYS A 161 -1.20 1.30 -30.30
N LEU A 162 -2.16 0.41 -30.59
CA LEU A 162 -3.35 0.25 -29.75
C LEU A 162 -2.94 -0.40 -28.44
N HIS A 163 -2.98 0.32 -27.33
CA HIS A 163 -2.58 -0.27 -26.05
C HIS A 163 -3.36 0.29 -24.87
N ILE A 164 -3.46 -0.53 -23.83
CA ILE A 164 -3.86 -0.14 -22.48
C ILE A 164 -2.68 -0.42 -21.57
N GLY A 165 -2.25 0.61 -20.85
CA GLY A 165 -1.00 0.57 -20.11
C GLY A 165 0.24 0.68 -21.03
N PRO A 166 1.43 0.90 -20.46
CA PRO A 166 1.71 0.79 -19.05
C PRO A 166 1.18 1.96 -18.24
N PHE A 167 0.99 1.71 -16.95
CA PHE A 167 0.82 2.82 -16.03
C PHE A 167 2.12 3.64 -16.03
N THR A 168 2.03 4.83 -16.60
CA THR A 168 3.19 5.69 -16.80
C THR A 168 3.01 6.96 -15.97
N PRO A 169 4.06 7.51 -15.34
CA PRO A 169 4.01 8.86 -14.78
C PRO A 169 3.61 9.90 -15.83
N LEU A 170 2.78 10.87 -15.47
CA LEU A 170 2.22 11.86 -16.40
C LEU A 170 3.30 12.70 -17.10
N GLU A 171 4.37 13.00 -16.37
CA GLU A 171 5.55 13.74 -16.80
C GLU A 171 6.38 13.01 -17.86
N GLN A 172 6.26 11.68 -17.93
CA GLN A 172 6.92 10.85 -18.93
C GLN A 172 6.06 10.68 -20.19
N ILE A 173 4.79 11.08 -20.16
CA ILE A 173 3.89 11.05 -21.31
C ILE A 173 4.05 12.36 -22.09
N PRO A 174 4.47 12.33 -23.39
CA PRO A 174 4.61 13.53 -24.20
C PRO A 174 3.34 14.39 -24.20
N ALA A 175 3.50 15.72 -24.20
CA ALA A 175 2.37 16.60 -23.93
C ALA A 175 1.18 16.45 -24.88
N ASN A 176 1.46 16.05 -26.12
CA ASN A 176 0.51 15.87 -27.21
C ASN A 176 0.25 14.38 -27.52
N ALA A 177 0.62 13.46 -26.63
CA ALA A 177 0.38 12.04 -26.84
C ALA A 177 -1.13 11.74 -26.92
N PRO A 178 -1.59 10.96 -27.91
CA PRO A 178 -2.96 10.46 -27.96
C PRO A 178 -3.32 9.73 -26.66
N GLY A 179 -4.50 9.97 -26.12
CA GLY A 179 -4.92 9.31 -24.87
C GLY A 179 -4.26 9.84 -23.60
N ARG A 180 -3.40 10.87 -23.68
CA ARG A 180 -2.93 11.59 -22.49
C ARG A 180 -4.15 12.18 -21.78
N PRO A 181 -4.38 11.87 -20.50
CA PRO A 181 -5.48 12.48 -19.78
C PRO A 181 -5.23 13.99 -19.66
N LEU A 182 -6.21 14.78 -20.08
CA LEU A 182 -6.19 16.22 -19.86
C LEU A 182 -6.07 16.47 -18.36
N THR A 183 -4.98 17.10 -17.94
CA THR A 183 -4.86 17.62 -16.58
C THR A 183 -5.92 18.69 -16.40
N TYR A 184 -6.98 18.35 -15.68
CA TYR A 184 -7.88 19.37 -15.14
C TYR A 184 -7.07 20.19 -14.13
N ASP A 185 -6.87 21.47 -14.42
CA ASP A 185 -6.20 22.40 -13.52
C ASP A 185 -6.99 22.49 -12.21
N SER A 186 -6.44 21.92 -11.15
CA SER A 186 -7.07 21.79 -9.83
C SER A 186 -7.14 23.11 -9.06
N ARG A 187 -6.81 24.25 -9.68
CA ARG A 187 -6.92 25.58 -9.08
C ARG A 187 -8.32 26.21 -9.14
N ALA A 188 -9.30 25.57 -9.80
CA ALA A 188 -10.69 26.05 -9.77
C ALA A 188 -11.48 25.42 -8.60
N GLY A 189 -11.39 26.06 -7.43
CA GLY A 189 -12.48 26.06 -6.42
C GLY A 189 -12.77 24.77 -5.65
N LEU A 190 -11.89 24.41 -4.72
CA LEU A 190 -12.22 23.47 -3.64
C LEU A 190 -13.28 24.08 -2.70
N SER A 191 -14.55 23.66 -2.83
CA SER A 191 -15.53 23.82 -1.76
C SER A 191 -15.28 22.73 -0.69
N LYS A 192 -15.15 23.16 0.57
CA LYS A 192 -14.75 22.37 1.76
C LYS A 192 -15.81 21.36 2.25
N GLY A 193 -16.47 20.62 1.37
CA GLY A 193 -17.62 19.78 1.75
C GLY A 193 -17.40 18.25 1.82
N LEU A 194 -16.28 17.72 1.34
CA LEU A 194 -16.18 16.29 0.96
C LEU A 194 -15.24 15.40 1.82
N ILE A 195 -14.91 15.81 3.05
CA ILE A 195 -13.86 15.12 3.84
C ILE A 195 -14.36 13.87 4.62
N ASN A 196 -15.67 13.58 4.68
CA ASN A 196 -16.19 12.50 5.56
C ASN A 196 -16.81 11.26 4.88
N GLN A 197 -16.43 10.90 3.64
CA GLN A 197 -16.95 9.67 2.99
C GLN A 197 -15.87 8.68 2.53
N ALA A 198 -14.77 8.57 3.27
CA ALA A 198 -13.95 7.36 3.21
C ALA A 198 -14.63 6.28 4.07
N LEU A 199 -14.76 5.06 3.53
CA LEU A 199 -15.40 3.86 4.12
C LEU A 199 -16.93 3.75 3.95
N THR A 200 -17.37 3.36 2.75
CA THR A 200 -18.14 2.11 2.50
C THR A 200 -18.47 2.08 1.00
N VAL A 201 -17.83 1.19 0.24
CA VAL A 201 -18.24 0.89 -1.14
C VAL A 201 -19.30 -0.22 -1.06
N PRO A 202 -20.59 0.04 -1.30
CA PRO A 202 -21.55 -1.04 -1.46
C PRO A 202 -21.28 -1.72 -2.81
N PHE A 203 -21.26 -3.05 -2.79
CA PHE A 203 -21.14 -3.90 -3.97
C PHE A 203 -22.13 -3.44 -5.06
N ILE A 204 -21.62 -2.83 -6.13
CA ILE A 204 -22.39 -2.56 -7.34
C ILE A 204 -22.67 -3.92 -7.98
N PRO A 205 -23.94 -4.31 -8.19
CA PRO A 205 -24.24 -5.51 -8.97
C PRO A 205 -23.71 -5.29 -10.40
N GLN A 206 -22.67 -6.04 -10.76
CA GLN A 206 -22.10 -6.03 -12.09
C GLN A 206 -23.20 -6.44 -13.10
N ALA A 207 -23.49 -5.57 -14.06
CA ALA A 207 -24.22 -5.96 -15.24
C ALA A 207 -23.32 -6.91 -16.04
N ASN A 208 -23.59 -8.21 -15.92
CA ASN A 208 -22.97 -9.22 -16.76
C ASN A 208 -23.53 -9.05 -18.18
N ALA A 209 -22.87 -8.24 -19.01
CA ALA A 209 -23.02 -8.37 -20.45
C ALA A 209 -22.69 -9.84 -20.80
N ALA A 210 -23.58 -10.51 -21.54
CA ALA A 210 -23.32 -11.87 -21.98
C ALA A 210 -21.98 -11.86 -22.73
N ALA A 211 -21.00 -12.61 -22.21
CA ALA A 211 -19.69 -12.70 -22.82
C ALA A 211 -19.88 -13.10 -24.29
N PRO A 212 -19.21 -12.42 -25.25
CA PRO A 212 -19.29 -12.82 -26.64
C PRO A 212 -18.94 -14.31 -26.74
N GLN A 213 -19.86 -15.10 -27.30
CA GLN A 213 -19.61 -16.50 -27.59
C GLN A 213 -18.38 -16.56 -28.51
N PRO A 214 -17.47 -17.52 -28.27
CA PRO A 214 -16.23 -17.59 -29.03
C PRO A 214 -16.50 -17.63 -30.53
N ALA A 215 -15.61 -17.06 -31.34
CA ALA A 215 -15.67 -17.24 -32.79
C ALA A 215 -15.62 -18.75 -33.10
N THR A 216 -16.76 -19.25 -33.56
CA THR A 216 -16.88 -20.57 -34.15
C THR A 216 -17.02 -20.41 -35.66
N ASP A 217 -16.51 -21.36 -36.42
CA ASP A 217 -16.88 -21.46 -37.84
C ASP A 217 -18.40 -21.70 -37.98
N ALA A 218 -18.88 -21.74 -39.22
CA ALA A 218 -20.31 -21.94 -39.50
C ALA A 218 -20.83 -23.28 -38.97
N GLU A 219 -19.93 -24.22 -38.68
CA GLU A 219 -20.17 -25.57 -38.17
C GLU A 219 -20.08 -25.66 -36.63
N GLY A 220 -19.73 -24.57 -35.94
CA GLY A 220 -19.62 -24.52 -34.48
C GLY A 220 -18.25 -24.93 -33.93
N ASN A 221 -17.25 -25.18 -34.78
CA ASN A 221 -15.89 -25.52 -34.35
C ASN A 221 -15.08 -24.25 -34.03
N PRO A 222 -14.10 -24.31 -33.13
CA PRO A 222 -13.18 -23.20 -32.89
C PRO A 222 -12.46 -22.78 -34.19
N VAL A 223 -12.51 -21.48 -34.53
CA VAL A 223 -11.73 -20.97 -35.67
C VAL A 223 -10.23 -21.13 -35.39
N ALA A 224 -9.49 -21.74 -36.32
CA ALA A 224 -8.04 -21.93 -36.20
C ALA A 224 -7.30 -20.58 -36.03
N GLY A 225 -6.21 -20.55 -35.25
CA GLY A 225 -5.48 -19.31 -34.96
C GLY A 225 -6.15 -18.40 -33.92
N THR A 226 -7.11 -18.93 -33.16
CA THR A 226 -7.68 -18.23 -32.00
C THR A 226 -7.08 -18.74 -30.69
N VAL A 227 -6.45 -17.83 -29.95
CA VAL A 227 -5.93 -18.07 -28.60
C VAL A 227 -6.98 -17.71 -27.58
N ARG A 228 -7.24 -18.60 -26.63
CA ARG A 228 -8.21 -18.40 -25.54
C ARG A 228 -7.51 -18.60 -24.20
N ILE A 229 -7.51 -17.56 -23.40
CA ILE A 229 -6.93 -17.57 -22.06
C ILE A 229 -8.03 -17.24 -21.04
N GLY A 230 -8.16 -18.06 -20.01
CA GLY A 230 -9.08 -17.83 -18.91
C GLY A 230 -8.54 -18.43 -17.60
N GLY A 231 -9.40 -18.51 -16.60
CA GLY A 231 -9.09 -19.16 -15.33
C GLY A 231 -8.39 -18.27 -14.33
N THR A 232 -7.98 -18.87 -13.22
CA THR A 232 -7.27 -18.20 -12.12
C THR A 232 -5.77 -18.43 -12.24
N TRP A 233 -5.01 -17.35 -12.25
CA TRP A 233 -3.56 -17.32 -12.35
C TRP A 233 -2.99 -16.76 -11.05
N VAL A 234 -2.17 -17.55 -10.36
CA VAL A 234 -1.49 -17.15 -9.13
C VAL A 234 0.02 -17.19 -9.36
N ILE A 235 0.62 -16.01 -9.47
CA ILE A 235 2.04 -15.85 -9.71
C ILE A 235 2.68 -15.34 -8.41
N GLY A 236 3.35 -16.20 -7.66
CA GLY A 236 3.91 -15.93 -6.33
C GLY A 236 2.87 -15.74 -5.23
N GLY A 237 3.22 -16.13 -4.01
CA GLY A 237 2.38 -16.00 -2.81
C GLY A 237 2.63 -14.72 -2.03
N ASN A 238 1.59 -14.26 -1.31
CA ASN A 238 1.49 -13.08 -0.41
C ASN A 238 1.17 -11.73 -1.12
N PRO A 239 0.05 -11.01 -0.77
CA PRO A 239 -0.57 -10.87 0.57
C PRO A 239 -2.01 -11.47 0.66
N PRO A 240 -2.76 -11.34 1.78
CA PRO A 240 -3.89 -12.21 2.12
C PRO A 240 -5.16 -11.86 1.33
N GLY A 241 -5.59 -12.83 0.55
CA GLY A 241 -6.90 -12.93 -0.07
C GLY A 241 -6.89 -14.33 -0.66
N LEU A 242 -7.48 -15.28 0.09
CA LEU A 242 -7.43 -16.72 -0.16
C LEU A 242 -7.31 -16.99 -1.68
N PRO A 243 -6.15 -17.44 -2.21
CA PRO A 243 -6.19 -18.11 -3.49
C PRO A 243 -7.30 -19.16 -3.37
N PRO A 244 -8.12 -19.42 -4.40
CA PRO A 244 -9.09 -20.50 -4.33
C PRO A 244 -8.39 -21.71 -3.71
N ALA A 245 -9.00 -22.32 -2.68
CA ALA A 245 -8.39 -23.19 -1.65
C ALA A 245 -7.55 -24.40 -2.15
N ARG A 246 -7.32 -24.49 -3.46
CA ARG A 246 -6.64 -25.52 -4.22
C ARG A 246 -5.28 -25.11 -4.80
N LEU A 247 -4.88 -23.83 -4.76
CA LEU A 247 -3.53 -23.39 -5.18
C LEU A 247 -2.70 -22.90 -3.98
N ASP A 248 -1.59 -23.60 -3.71
CA ASP A 248 -0.55 -23.19 -2.76
C ASP A 248 0.69 -22.76 -3.53
N VAL A 249 0.87 -21.45 -3.70
CA VAL A 249 1.99 -20.86 -4.43
C VAL A 249 2.83 -20.06 -3.42
N PRO A 250 4.10 -20.41 -3.20
CA PRO A 250 4.95 -19.71 -2.24
C PRO A 250 5.40 -18.35 -2.77
N THR A 251 5.98 -17.52 -1.90
CA THR A 251 6.63 -16.27 -2.31
C THR A 251 7.70 -16.54 -3.37
N PRO A 252 7.98 -15.57 -4.24
CA PRO A 252 9.11 -15.63 -5.15
C PRO A 252 10.44 -16.01 -4.48
N PRO A 253 11.25 -16.89 -5.09
CA PRO A 253 12.62 -17.16 -4.63
C PRO A 253 13.44 -15.89 -4.40
N LYS A 254 14.31 -15.89 -3.39
CA LYS A 254 14.99 -14.68 -2.88
C LYS A 254 15.85 -13.95 -3.94
N ASN A 255 16.42 -14.68 -4.88
CA ASN A 255 17.27 -14.11 -5.94
C ASN A 255 16.46 -13.56 -7.12
N ILE A 256 15.16 -13.85 -7.22
CA ILE A 256 14.27 -13.29 -8.22
C ILE A 256 13.73 -11.94 -7.70
N LYS A 257 14.29 -10.84 -8.21
CA LYS A 257 13.88 -9.48 -7.85
C LYS A 257 12.76 -8.91 -8.73
N LYS A 258 12.51 -9.55 -9.87
CA LYS A 258 11.54 -9.13 -10.87
C LYS A 258 10.72 -10.34 -11.23
N ILE A 259 9.40 -10.21 -11.27
CA ILE A 259 8.53 -11.26 -11.82
C ILE A 259 7.76 -10.70 -13.00
N ILE A 260 7.66 -11.54 -14.04
CA ILE A 260 6.86 -11.25 -15.21
C ILE A 260 5.85 -12.37 -15.45
N LEU A 261 4.67 -11.98 -15.91
CA LEU A 261 3.75 -12.81 -16.66
C LEU A 261 3.69 -12.24 -18.08
N ASN A 262 4.21 -12.98 -19.06
CA ASN A 262 4.32 -12.52 -20.44
C ASN A 262 3.51 -13.38 -21.39
N PHE A 263 2.59 -12.76 -22.10
CA PHE A 263 1.81 -13.34 -23.18
C PHE A 263 2.20 -12.68 -24.51
N ASP A 264 3.00 -13.35 -25.33
CA ASP A 264 3.40 -12.85 -26.66
C ASP A 264 2.89 -13.76 -27.77
N PHE A 265 1.73 -13.38 -28.31
CA PHE A 265 1.13 -14.05 -29.46
C PHE A 265 1.51 -13.38 -30.79
N GLY A 266 2.11 -12.19 -30.77
CA GLY A 266 2.54 -11.49 -31.98
C GLY A 266 1.40 -10.89 -32.79
N LYS A 267 1.79 -10.13 -33.81
CA LYS A 267 0.89 -9.30 -34.63
C LYS A 267 -0.16 -10.06 -35.46
N ASP A 268 0.03 -11.35 -35.72
CA ASP A 268 -0.81 -12.10 -36.67
C ASP A 268 -1.89 -12.95 -35.96
N ASN A 269 -2.00 -12.87 -34.62
CA ASN A 269 -2.87 -13.75 -33.84
C ASN A 269 -4.05 -13.03 -33.19
N ASN A 270 -5.18 -13.74 -33.14
CA ASN A 270 -6.41 -13.31 -32.49
C ASN A 270 -6.49 -13.88 -31.08
N VAL A 271 -6.48 -13.01 -30.07
CA VAL A 271 -6.42 -13.40 -28.66
C VAL A 271 -7.69 -12.94 -27.95
N THR A 272 -8.36 -13.89 -27.30
CA THR A 272 -9.45 -13.62 -26.36
C THR A 272 -9.01 -13.99 -24.97
N ILE A 273 -9.02 -13.03 -24.04
CA ILE A 273 -8.80 -13.29 -22.62
C ILE A 273 -10.10 -13.03 -21.87
N GLN A 274 -10.68 -14.10 -21.33
CA GLN A 274 -12.01 -14.04 -20.75
C GLN A 274 -12.13 -14.83 -19.45
N ASN A 275 -12.91 -14.31 -18.50
CA ASN A 275 -13.07 -14.91 -17.17
C ASN A 275 -11.70 -15.21 -16.55
N PHE A 276 -10.87 -14.18 -16.53
CA PHE A 276 -9.46 -14.26 -16.16
C PHE A 276 -9.25 -13.50 -14.86
N GLU A 277 -8.57 -14.14 -13.93
CA GLU A 277 -8.25 -13.56 -12.64
C GLU A 277 -6.76 -13.79 -12.35
N LEU A 278 -6.00 -12.70 -12.25
CA LEU A 278 -4.59 -12.74 -11.91
C LEU A 278 -4.37 -12.25 -10.48
N HIS A 279 -3.59 -13.03 -9.72
CA HIS A 279 -3.00 -12.67 -8.44
C HIS A 279 -1.48 -12.69 -8.57
N GLY A 280 -0.87 -11.52 -8.63
CA GLY A 280 0.57 -11.32 -8.59
C GLY A 280 1.10 -11.15 -7.17
N PRO A 281 2.40 -11.38 -6.94
CA PRO A 281 2.97 -11.32 -5.61
C PRO A 281 3.29 -9.87 -5.27
N ASN A 282 3.39 -9.60 -3.98
CA ASN A 282 4.14 -8.43 -3.55
C ASN A 282 5.61 -8.55 -3.99
N GLY A 283 6.28 -7.41 -4.14
CA GLY A 283 7.72 -7.39 -4.22
C GLY A 283 8.35 -7.98 -2.94
N ASN A 284 9.48 -8.65 -3.09
CA ASN A 284 10.24 -9.14 -1.95
C ASN A 284 10.74 -7.98 -1.08
N ASN A 285 10.62 -8.13 0.24
CA ASN A 285 11.21 -7.16 1.16
C ASN A 285 12.73 -7.11 1.01
N GLY A 286 13.29 -5.94 1.26
CA GLY A 286 14.71 -5.75 1.42
C GLY A 286 15.25 -6.53 2.62
N GLN A 287 16.53 -6.90 2.55
CA GLN A 287 17.25 -7.50 3.65
C GLN A 287 17.66 -6.42 4.64
N ASP A 288 17.42 -6.69 5.92
CA ASP A 288 17.86 -5.83 7.00
C ASP A 288 19.37 -5.94 7.21
N SER A 289 19.98 -4.88 7.71
CA SER A 289 21.35 -4.85 8.22
C SER A 289 21.31 -4.42 9.68
N ASN A 290 21.24 -5.41 10.58
CA ASN A 290 20.95 -5.18 12.00
C ASN A 290 22.18 -5.46 12.87
N LYS A 291 22.83 -4.39 13.36
CA LYS A 291 23.95 -4.42 14.31
C LYS A 291 25.18 -5.19 13.83
N GLU A 292 25.41 -5.21 12.52
CA GLU A 292 26.54 -5.94 11.94
C GLU A 292 27.78 -5.05 11.75
N SER A 293 27.62 -3.73 11.67
CA SER A 293 28.73 -2.80 11.43
C SER A 293 28.41 -1.36 11.81
N CYS A 294 29.42 -0.48 11.74
CA CYS A 294 29.25 0.97 11.84
C CYS A 294 28.72 1.62 10.56
N ASN A 295 28.57 0.86 9.46
CA ASN A 295 28.02 1.31 8.19
C ASN A 295 26.89 0.37 7.76
N ALA A 296 25.75 0.44 8.46
CA ALA A 296 24.60 -0.40 8.23
C ALA A 296 23.79 0.09 7.01
N ASN A 297 23.48 -0.80 6.09
CA ASN A 297 22.70 -0.49 4.89
C ASN A 297 21.64 -1.57 4.67
N GLY A 298 20.37 -1.20 4.83
CA GLY A 298 19.26 -2.06 4.44
C GLY A 298 19.12 -2.08 2.92
N THR A 299 18.80 -3.24 2.34
CA THR A 299 18.65 -3.32 0.88
C THR A 299 17.28 -2.80 0.46
N ASN A 300 17.14 -2.36 -0.78
CA ASN A 300 15.84 -1.96 -1.31
C ASN A 300 14.85 -3.14 -1.35
N GLY A 301 13.58 -2.83 -1.14
CA GLY A 301 12.48 -3.71 -1.49
C GLY A 301 12.38 -3.85 -3.01
N SER A 302 11.98 -5.04 -3.45
CA SER A 302 11.77 -5.32 -4.87
C SER A 302 10.42 -4.79 -5.33
N ASN A 303 10.29 -4.57 -6.63
CA ASN A 303 9.03 -4.15 -7.23
C ASN A 303 8.09 -5.36 -7.38
N ALA A 304 6.78 -5.12 -7.49
CA ALA A 304 5.78 -6.19 -7.67
C ALA A 304 5.69 -6.71 -9.12
N LEU A 305 4.68 -7.53 -9.42
CA LEU A 305 4.50 -8.17 -10.73
C LEU A 305 4.45 -7.16 -11.90
N ARG A 306 5.00 -7.58 -13.05
CA ARG A 306 4.74 -6.97 -14.36
C ARG A 306 3.98 -7.94 -15.27
N PHE A 307 2.85 -7.51 -15.81
CA PHE A 307 2.04 -8.30 -16.73
C PHE A 307 2.09 -7.74 -18.15
N ASN A 308 2.45 -8.55 -19.14
CA ASN A 308 2.56 -8.15 -20.54
C ASN A 308 1.66 -8.99 -21.44
N VAL A 309 0.98 -8.34 -22.37
CA VAL A 309 0.22 -8.97 -23.45
C VAL A 309 0.56 -8.30 -24.78
N TYR A 310 0.88 -9.09 -25.79
CA TYR A 310 1.04 -8.65 -27.17
C TYR A 310 0.32 -9.57 -28.15
N ALA A 311 -0.55 -8.99 -28.98
CA ALA A 311 -1.37 -9.69 -29.96
C ALA A 311 -1.62 -8.84 -31.22
N GLY A 312 -2.15 -9.47 -32.27
CA GLY A 312 -2.69 -8.76 -33.44
C GLY A 312 -4.03 -8.11 -33.09
N ASN A 313 -4.98 -8.95 -32.72
CA ASN A 313 -6.30 -8.56 -32.23
C ASN A 313 -6.48 -9.05 -30.80
N LEU A 314 -6.94 -8.18 -29.92
CA LEU A 314 -7.14 -8.48 -28.50
C LEU A 314 -8.57 -8.19 -28.07
N THR A 315 -9.22 -9.19 -27.48
CA THR A 315 -10.52 -9.03 -26.81
C THR A 315 -10.40 -9.43 -25.35
N VAL A 316 -10.85 -8.57 -24.45
CA VAL A 316 -10.85 -8.83 -23.00
C VAL A 316 -12.27 -8.74 -22.43
N SER A 317 -12.62 -9.66 -21.54
CA SER A 317 -13.94 -9.72 -20.91
C SER A 317 -13.87 -10.37 -19.52
N ASN A 318 -14.54 -9.82 -18.51
CA ASN A 318 -14.53 -10.35 -17.13
C ASN A 318 -13.10 -10.62 -16.63
N PHE A 319 -12.33 -9.56 -16.55
CA PHE A 319 -10.88 -9.59 -16.41
C PHE A 319 -10.47 -8.84 -15.12
N ASN A 320 -9.83 -9.55 -14.19
CA ASN A 320 -9.40 -9.00 -12.90
C ASN A 320 -7.86 -9.11 -12.76
N LEU A 321 -7.19 -8.00 -12.50
CA LEU A 321 -5.74 -7.93 -12.30
C LEU A 321 -5.39 -7.48 -10.88
N HIS A 322 -4.92 -8.37 -10.03
CA HIS A 322 -4.28 -8.05 -8.76
C HIS A 322 -2.78 -8.09 -8.95
N LEU A 323 -2.11 -6.94 -9.11
CA LEU A 323 -0.71 -6.89 -9.55
C LEU A 323 0.32 -6.92 -8.40
N GLY A 324 -0.14 -6.88 -7.15
CA GLY A 324 0.71 -6.89 -5.96
C GLY A 324 1.26 -5.51 -5.57
N SER A 325 1.66 -5.38 -4.31
CA SER A 325 2.29 -4.19 -3.74
C SER A 325 3.81 -4.26 -3.82
N GLY A 326 4.51 -3.13 -3.82
CA GLY A 326 5.96 -3.14 -3.71
C GLY A 326 6.43 -3.73 -2.38
N GLY A 327 7.62 -4.34 -2.38
CA GLY A 327 8.23 -4.85 -1.16
C GLY A 327 8.75 -3.73 -0.27
N ASP A 328 8.78 -3.95 1.04
CA ASP A 328 9.31 -2.96 1.97
C ASP A 328 10.84 -2.88 1.86
N GLY A 329 11.42 -1.71 2.09
CA GLY A 329 12.86 -1.53 2.23
C GLY A 329 13.39 -2.17 3.52
N GLY A 330 14.59 -2.74 3.45
CA GLY A 330 15.24 -3.34 4.61
C GLY A 330 15.65 -2.29 5.64
N MET A 331 15.58 -2.66 6.92
CA MET A 331 16.00 -1.83 8.04
C MET A 331 17.54 -1.73 8.12
N ALA A 332 18.04 -0.67 8.73
CA ALA A 332 19.47 -0.51 9.00
C ALA A 332 19.71 -0.04 10.43
N GLU A 333 20.51 -0.77 11.19
CA GLU A 333 20.90 -0.43 12.55
C GLU A 333 22.41 -0.68 12.74
N THR A 334 23.16 0.32 13.22
CA THR A 334 24.58 0.14 13.52
C THR A 334 24.80 -0.55 14.87
N THR A 335 26.01 -1.01 15.11
CA THR A 335 26.46 -1.36 16.47
C THR A 335 26.56 -0.12 17.36
N ASP A 336 26.54 -0.31 18.68
CA ASP A 336 26.60 0.78 19.68
C ASP A 336 28.01 1.40 19.86
N ASP A 337 29.05 0.77 19.29
CA ASP A 337 30.47 1.14 19.50
C ASP A 337 31.13 1.70 18.23
N CYS A 338 30.51 2.75 17.67
CA CYS A 338 30.99 3.38 16.44
C CYS A 338 31.50 4.80 16.65
N GLU A 339 32.73 5.08 16.20
CA GLU A 339 33.25 6.46 16.17
C GLU A 339 32.48 7.35 15.20
N ASP A 340 32.04 6.77 14.08
CA ASP A 340 31.20 7.41 13.06
C ASP A 340 30.17 6.37 12.57
N ALA A 341 29.00 6.41 13.17
CA ALA A 341 27.91 5.48 12.90
C ALA A 341 27.05 5.99 11.74
N LYS A 342 26.88 5.16 10.71
CA LYS A 342 26.06 5.47 9.53
C LYS A 342 25.04 4.36 9.30
N ALA A 343 23.77 4.70 9.39
CA ALA A 343 22.65 3.82 9.05
C ALA A 343 21.88 4.38 7.86
N LYS A 344 21.57 3.53 6.88
CA LYS A 344 20.72 3.87 5.73
C LYS A 344 19.69 2.78 5.46
N GLY A 345 18.42 3.10 5.65
CA GLY A 345 17.31 2.21 5.31
C GLY A 345 17.18 2.03 3.79
N GLY A 346 16.72 0.86 3.38
CA GLY A 346 16.44 0.55 1.98
C GLY A 346 15.20 1.29 1.47
N ASN A 347 15.13 1.59 0.18
CA ASN A 347 13.91 2.15 -0.40
C ASN A 347 12.82 1.07 -0.53
N GLY A 348 11.56 1.46 -0.39
CA GLY A 348 10.42 0.60 -0.74
C GLY A 348 10.29 0.42 -2.25
N GLY A 349 9.81 -0.74 -2.66
CA GLY A 349 9.58 -1.09 -4.07
C GLY A 349 8.30 -0.48 -4.64
N GLU A 350 8.22 -0.46 -5.97
CA GLU A 350 7.03 -0.02 -6.69
C GLU A 350 5.93 -1.08 -6.74
N ALA A 351 4.69 -0.61 -6.77
CA ALA A 351 3.51 -1.44 -6.98
C ALA A 351 3.44 -2.04 -8.40
N GLY A 352 2.67 -3.10 -8.61
CA GLY A 352 2.66 -3.87 -9.86
C GLY A 352 2.09 -3.15 -11.08
N ASN A 353 2.59 -3.46 -12.28
CA ASN A 353 2.22 -2.75 -13.51
C ASN A 353 1.86 -3.73 -14.62
N PHE A 354 1.22 -3.25 -15.68
CA PHE A 354 0.83 -4.09 -16.78
C PHE A 354 0.83 -3.33 -18.09
N ARG A 355 0.97 -4.05 -19.19
CA ARG A 355 0.90 -3.51 -20.54
C ARG A 355 0.19 -4.51 -21.45
N MET A 356 -0.83 -4.05 -22.16
CA MET A 356 -1.55 -4.83 -23.17
C MET A 356 -1.51 -4.09 -24.50
N VAL A 357 -0.97 -4.73 -25.53
CA VAL A 357 -0.78 -4.16 -26.87
C VAL A 357 -1.49 -5.02 -27.92
N ALA A 358 -2.24 -4.35 -28.78
CA ALA A 358 -2.81 -4.90 -30.01
C ALA A 358 -2.29 -4.10 -31.23
N GLU A 359 -2.15 -4.77 -32.36
CA GLU A 359 -1.75 -4.13 -33.62
C GLU A 359 -2.95 -3.61 -34.42
N GLU A 360 -4.06 -4.34 -34.40
CA GLU A 360 -5.21 -4.09 -35.28
C GLU A 360 -6.49 -3.69 -34.52
N THR A 361 -6.94 -4.52 -33.57
CA THR A 361 -8.15 -4.23 -32.78
C THR A 361 -7.96 -4.52 -31.30
N PHE A 362 -8.55 -3.66 -30.46
CA PHE A 362 -8.61 -3.87 -29.01
C PHE A 362 -10.01 -3.62 -28.47
N ASN A 363 -10.67 -4.69 -28.02
CA ASN A 363 -12.05 -4.66 -27.53
C ASN A 363 -12.12 -5.04 -26.05
N ILE A 364 -12.78 -4.21 -25.25
CA ILE A 364 -13.17 -4.54 -23.87
C ILE A 364 -14.68 -4.78 -23.86
N THR A 365 -15.08 -6.04 -23.88
CA THR A 365 -16.51 -6.42 -24.03
C THR A 365 -17.20 -6.69 -22.71
N GLY A 366 -16.45 -6.77 -21.61
CA GLY A 366 -16.96 -6.93 -20.24
C GLY A 366 -16.07 -6.19 -19.23
N ALA A 367 -16.30 -6.41 -17.94
CA ALA A 367 -15.57 -5.71 -16.88
C ALA A 367 -14.05 -5.95 -16.96
N LEU A 368 -13.27 -4.87 -16.84
CA LEU A 368 -11.81 -4.88 -16.71
C LEU A 368 -11.43 -4.17 -15.40
N ASN A 369 -11.19 -4.95 -14.35
CA ASN A 369 -10.85 -4.44 -13.02
C ASN A 369 -9.35 -4.57 -12.77
N ILE A 370 -8.70 -3.48 -12.40
CA ILE A 370 -7.26 -3.42 -12.19
C ILE A 370 -6.98 -2.94 -10.76
N TYR A 371 -6.21 -3.73 -10.01
CA TYR A 371 -5.77 -3.46 -8.65
C TYR A 371 -4.24 -3.37 -8.64
N PRO A 372 -3.67 -2.16 -8.82
CA PRO A 372 -2.22 -2.00 -8.99
C PRO A 372 -1.39 -2.28 -7.73
N GLY A 373 -2.00 -2.38 -6.55
CA GLY A 373 -1.32 -2.50 -5.26
C GLY A 373 -0.83 -1.16 -4.69
N LYS A 374 -0.13 -1.22 -3.56
CA LYS A 374 0.50 -0.06 -2.88
C LYS A 374 2.01 -0.04 -3.12
N GLY A 375 2.64 1.13 -3.02
CA GLY A 375 4.11 1.18 -2.90
C GLY A 375 4.57 0.57 -1.58
N GLY A 376 5.77 -0.02 -1.56
CA GLY A 376 6.38 -0.58 -0.35
C GLY A 376 6.85 0.49 0.62
N LYS A 377 6.87 0.21 1.93
CA LYS A 377 7.41 1.13 2.94
C LYS A 377 8.92 1.31 2.74
N GLY A 378 9.45 2.50 2.97
CA GLY A 378 10.88 2.69 3.15
C GLY A 378 11.38 2.05 4.45
N GLY A 379 12.61 1.53 4.43
CA GLY A 379 13.25 0.91 5.58
C GLY A 379 13.67 1.95 6.62
N ASP A 380 13.53 1.60 7.90
CA ASP A 380 13.91 2.47 9.01
C ASP A 380 15.44 2.45 9.22
N ALA A 381 16.01 3.53 9.77
CA ALA A 381 17.44 3.68 10.00
C ALA A 381 17.77 4.13 11.43
N THR A 382 18.69 3.42 12.10
CA THR A 382 19.12 3.71 13.47
C THR A 382 20.66 3.77 13.60
N ALA A 383 21.14 5.00 13.82
CA ALA A 383 22.48 5.47 14.16
C ALA A 383 22.91 5.31 15.64
N HIS A 384 24.00 4.61 15.99
CA HIS A 384 24.55 4.61 17.35
C HIS A 384 26.05 4.93 17.41
N GLY A 385 26.40 6.11 17.94
CA GLY A 385 27.77 6.51 18.21
C GLY A 385 28.28 5.99 19.57
N LYS A 386 29.55 5.59 19.62
CA LYS A 386 30.20 5.08 20.84
C LYS A 386 30.27 6.14 21.91
N LYS A 387 30.14 5.72 23.17
CA LYS A 387 30.52 6.59 24.28
C LYS A 387 32.05 6.73 24.31
N GLY A 388 32.53 7.96 24.49
CA GLY A 388 33.95 8.24 24.69
C GLY A 388 34.45 7.68 26.01
N GLU A 389 35.63 7.06 25.99
CA GLU A 389 36.28 6.56 27.20
C GLU A 389 36.78 7.70 28.09
N ASP A 390 36.54 7.55 29.40
CA ASP A 390 37.13 8.42 30.41
C ASP A 390 38.64 8.19 30.47
N ALA A 391 39.43 9.24 30.72
CA ALA A 391 40.86 9.11 30.88
C ALA A 391 41.43 10.12 31.87
N ALA A 392 42.72 9.97 32.19
CA ALA A 392 43.43 10.90 33.05
C ALA A 392 43.43 12.32 32.44
N CYS A 393 44.04 12.48 31.25
CA CYS A 393 44.14 13.79 30.58
C CYS A 393 43.69 13.85 29.13
N LYS A 394 43.41 12.71 28.49
CA LYS A 394 43.00 12.65 27.08
C LYS A 394 41.79 11.74 26.92
N PRO A 395 40.64 12.09 27.52
CA PRO A 395 39.42 11.32 27.31
C PRO A 395 39.04 11.31 25.84
N GLU A 396 38.32 10.27 25.43
CA GLU A 396 37.90 10.14 24.03
C GLU A 396 36.61 10.93 23.76
N LYS A 397 36.50 11.42 22.54
CA LYS A 397 35.28 12.04 22.02
C LYS A 397 34.19 10.98 21.90
N GLY A 398 32.95 11.36 22.15
CA GLY A 398 31.79 10.57 21.77
C GLY A 398 31.67 10.43 20.24
N GLY A 399 31.22 9.24 19.81
CA GLY A 399 31.03 8.89 18.41
C GLY A 399 29.88 9.66 17.77
N ASP A 400 30.06 10.07 16.51
CA ASP A 400 29.03 10.72 15.72
C ASP A 400 28.04 9.68 15.18
N ALA A 401 26.78 10.06 14.99
CA ALA A 401 25.74 9.20 14.43
C ALA A 401 24.95 9.90 13.32
N THR A 402 24.78 9.21 12.20
CA THR A 402 24.01 9.65 11.04
C THR A 402 23.04 8.56 10.61
N ALA A 403 21.74 8.86 10.60
CA ALA A 403 20.69 7.94 10.17
C ALA A 403 19.87 8.54 9.01
N ASN A 404 19.68 7.74 7.95
CA ASN A 404 18.87 8.12 6.79
C ASN A 404 17.80 7.06 6.53
N GLY A 405 16.53 7.40 6.76
CA GLY A 405 15.41 6.53 6.44
C GLY A 405 15.24 6.34 4.93
N GLY A 406 14.78 5.16 4.52
CA GLY A 406 14.53 4.84 3.12
C GLY A 406 13.30 5.55 2.57
N ALA A 407 13.27 5.87 1.27
CA ALA A 407 12.08 6.44 0.65
C ALA A 407 10.98 5.37 0.51
N GLY A 408 9.71 5.77 0.67
CA GLY A 408 8.57 4.94 0.31
C GLY A 408 8.47 4.74 -1.21
N GLY A 409 7.96 3.59 -1.62
CA GLY A 409 7.79 3.23 -3.03
C GLY A 409 6.74 4.06 -3.73
N ASP A 410 7.04 4.53 -4.94
CA ASP A 410 6.11 5.31 -5.76
C ASP A 410 4.98 4.43 -6.34
N ASN A 411 3.85 5.08 -6.59
CA ASN A 411 2.71 4.53 -7.32
C ASN A 411 2.19 5.56 -8.34
N LYS A 412 3.11 6.09 -9.15
CA LYS A 412 2.86 7.09 -10.21
C LYS A 412 2.30 6.41 -11.45
N LYS A 413 0.97 6.35 -11.55
CA LYS A 413 0.30 5.49 -12.51
C LYS A 413 -0.83 6.21 -13.25
N VAL A 414 -0.52 6.68 -14.45
CA VAL A 414 -1.55 7.12 -15.40
C VAL A 414 -1.86 5.98 -16.35
N LEU A 415 -3.12 5.56 -16.41
CA LEU A 415 -3.55 4.63 -17.44
C LEU A 415 -3.54 5.34 -18.79
N VAL A 416 -2.69 4.87 -19.68
CA VAL A 416 -2.66 5.32 -21.07
C VAL A 416 -3.50 4.37 -21.91
N ALA A 417 -4.38 4.93 -22.72
CA ALA A 417 -5.19 4.21 -23.70
C ALA A 417 -5.08 4.92 -25.06
N THR A 418 -4.33 4.33 -25.99
CA THR A 418 -4.05 4.91 -27.32
C THR A 418 -4.82 4.21 -28.43
N GLY A 419 -5.28 5.02 -29.40
CA GLY A 419 -6.05 4.59 -30.58
C GLY A 419 -7.49 4.14 -30.27
N THR A 420 -8.11 3.45 -31.23
CA THR A 420 -9.52 3.05 -31.18
C THR A 420 -9.70 1.80 -30.31
N ILE A 421 -9.84 2.03 -29.00
CA ILE A 421 -10.17 0.98 -28.02
C ILE A 421 -11.66 1.05 -27.71
N ASN A 422 -12.36 -0.05 -27.94
CA ASN A 422 -13.79 -0.17 -27.66
C ASN A 422 -14.01 -0.59 -26.19
N GLY A 423 -15.05 -0.05 -25.54
CA GLY A 423 -15.44 -0.42 -24.18
C GLY A 423 -14.55 0.13 -23.06
N LYS A 424 -13.90 1.29 -23.27
CA LYS A 424 -13.08 1.95 -22.23
C LYS A 424 -13.83 2.25 -20.93
N ASP A 425 -15.14 2.38 -20.99
CA ASP A 425 -15.99 2.64 -19.82
C ASP A 425 -16.15 1.39 -18.92
N ASN A 426 -15.75 0.22 -19.41
CA ASN A 426 -15.73 -1.02 -18.62
C ASN A 426 -14.47 -1.14 -17.73
N ILE A 427 -13.57 -0.15 -17.76
CA ILE A 427 -12.32 -0.17 -16.99
C ILE A 427 -12.55 0.44 -15.60
N THR A 428 -12.28 -0.35 -14.57
CA THR A 428 -12.22 0.12 -13.19
C THR A 428 -10.81 -0.04 -12.66
N ILE A 429 -10.28 0.98 -12.00
CA ILE A 429 -8.97 0.93 -11.33
C ILE A 429 -9.19 1.15 -9.83
N GLY A 430 -8.67 0.22 -9.03
CA GLY A 430 -8.67 0.30 -7.58
C GLY A 430 -7.83 1.47 -7.07
N MET A 431 -7.94 1.72 -5.76
CA MET A 431 -7.20 2.79 -5.09
C MET A 431 -5.69 2.60 -5.26
N MET A 432 -4.99 3.70 -5.55
CA MET A 432 -3.54 3.73 -5.64
C MET A 432 -2.96 4.49 -4.44
N THR A 433 -2.03 3.86 -3.73
CA THR A 433 -1.36 4.46 -2.56
C THR A 433 0.15 4.35 -2.71
N GLY A 434 0.87 5.42 -2.36
CA GLY A 434 2.32 5.39 -2.23
C GLY A 434 2.73 4.68 -0.94
N GLY A 435 3.96 4.19 -0.88
CA GLY A 435 4.52 3.62 0.35
C GLY A 435 4.91 4.71 1.35
N ASN A 436 4.86 4.43 2.65
CA ASN A 436 5.35 5.39 3.64
C ASN A 436 6.88 5.49 3.61
N GLY A 437 7.44 6.64 3.95
CA GLY A 437 8.87 6.79 4.21
C GLY A 437 9.31 6.02 5.45
N GLY A 438 10.59 5.64 5.50
CA GLY A 438 11.21 5.03 6.68
C GLY A 438 11.62 6.08 7.71
N ASP A 439 11.55 5.72 8.98
CA ASP A 439 11.94 6.58 10.09
C ASP A 439 13.47 6.65 10.24
N ALA A 440 13.97 7.71 10.86
CA ALA A 440 15.40 7.89 11.12
C ALA A 440 15.68 8.29 12.57
N THR A 441 16.51 7.50 13.26
CA THR A 441 16.97 7.78 14.63
C THR A 441 18.50 7.83 14.67
N ALA A 442 19.08 8.90 15.18
CA ALA A 442 20.53 9.04 15.37
C ALA A 442 20.86 9.36 16.83
N ASN A 443 21.68 8.52 17.46
CA ASN A 443 22.13 8.64 18.84
C ASN A 443 23.64 8.88 18.86
N GLY A 444 24.10 10.11 19.07
CA GLY A 444 25.50 10.42 19.28
C GLY A 444 25.96 9.97 20.68
N GLY A 445 27.21 9.53 20.81
CA GLY A 445 27.73 9.08 22.09
C GLY A 445 28.21 10.22 22.98
N ASP A 446 28.15 10.08 24.29
CA ASP A 446 28.69 11.07 25.23
C ASP A 446 30.22 11.15 25.14
N GLY A 447 30.80 12.31 25.43
CA GLY A 447 32.26 12.49 25.56
C GLY A 447 32.78 11.94 26.89
N GLY A 448 34.01 11.43 26.88
CA GLY A 448 34.69 10.95 28.08
C GLY A 448 35.06 12.07 29.05
N ASN A 449 35.05 11.76 30.34
CA ASN A 449 35.47 12.64 31.42
C ASN A 449 36.99 12.61 31.61
N ALA A 450 37.57 13.77 31.94
CA ALA A 450 38.94 13.82 32.45
C ALA A 450 38.95 13.64 33.97
N SER A 451 39.96 12.95 34.50
CA SER A 451 40.14 12.75 35.94
C SER A 451 41.32 13.51 36.53
N ASP A 452 42.32 13.88 35.73
CA ASP A 452 43.48 14.65 36.18
C ASP A 452 43.22 16.16 36.20
N LYS A 453 43.85 16.81 37.18
CA LYS A 453 43.83 18.26 37.36
C LYS A 453 44.22 19.02 36.09
N GLY A 454 43.48 20.08 35.78
CA GLY A 454 43.69 20.94 34.62
C GLY A 454 43.37 20.31 33.25
N CYS A 455 42.98 19.04 33.19
CA CYS A 455 42.73 18.35 31.94
C CYS A 455 41.26 18.42 31.50
N ALA A 456 41.03 18.73 30.23
CA ALA A 456 39.70 18.97 29.70
C ALA A 456 38.92 17.68 29.45
N GLY A 457 37.61 17.72 29.69
CA GLY A 457 36.69 16.68 29.22
C GLY A 457 36.56 16.68 27.70
N ALA A 458 36.15 15.55 27.14
CA ALA A 458 36.02 15.39 25.69
C ALA A 458 34.65 15.85 25.18
N ASP A 459 34.59 16.20 23.90
CA ASP A 459 33.35 16.61 23.26
C ASP A 459 32.39 15.43 23.07
N GLY A 460 31.08 15.69 23.14
CA GLY A 460 30.03 14.76 22.78
C GLY A 460 29.90 14.55 21.28
N GLY A 461 29.36 13.40 20.90
CA GLY A 461 29.08 13.00 19.53
C GLY A 461 27.87 13.71 18.93
N LYS A 462 27.95 14.02 17.64
CA LYS A 462 26.86 14.65 16.88
C LYS A 462 25.80 13.63 16.50
N ALA A 463 24.57 14.08 16.33
CA ALA A 463 23.47 13.27 15.81
C ALA A 463 22.80 13.96 14.61
N THR A 464 22.73 13.26 13.48
CA THR A 464 22.02 13.69 12.27
C THR A 464 21.01 12.65 11.85
N ALA A 465 19.72 12.98 11.85
CA ALA A 465 18.64 12.10 11.44
C ALA A 465 17.85 12.72 10.26
N THR A 466 17.80 12.03 9.12
CA THR A 466 16.99 12.42 7.97
C THR A 466 16.01 11.31 7.63
N ALA A 467 14.73 11.53 7.85
CA ALA A 467 13.72 10.53 7.57
C ALA A 467 13.36 10.43 6.08
N GLY A 468 12.82 9.29 5.69
CA GLY A 468 12.46 8.96 4.33
C GLY A 468 11.24 9.76 3.84
N LYS A 469 11.25 10.14 2.57
CA LYS A 469 10.07 10.71 1.91
C LYS A 469 9.01 9.63 1.71
N GLY A 470 7.73 9.98 1.88
CA GLY A 470 6.62 9.15 1.41
C GLY A 470 6.58 9.04 -0.12
N GLY A 471 6.14 7.89 -0.62
CA GLY A 471 6.00 7.58 -2.04
C GLY A 471 4.90 8.42 -2.69
N ASP A 472 5.20 8.96 -3.86
CA ASP A 472 4.27 9.77 -4.64
C ASP A 472 3.27 8.88 -5.40
N THR A 473 2.11 9.46 -5.71
CA THR A 473 1.08 8.85 -6.56
C THR A 473 0.62 9.83 -7.62
N THR A 474 0.32 9.29 -8.81
CA THR A 474 -0.25 10.07 -9.92
C THR A 474 -1.42 9.29 -10.47
N CYS A 475 -2.55 9.94 -10.68
CA CYS A 475 -3.74 9.30 -11.23
C CYS A 475 -4.60 10.31 -12.01
N ALA A 476 -5.27 9.85 -13.06
CA ALA A 476 -6.09 10.72 -13.91
C ALA A 476 -7.56 10.77 -13.48
N LYS A 477 -8.19 9.62 -13.27
CA LYS A 477 -9.65 9.52 -13.01
C LYS A 477 -10.02 8.82 -11.70
N PHE A 478 -9.04 8.31 -10.96
CA PHE A 478 -9.26 7.42 -9.82
C PHE A 478 -8.73 8.04 -8.52
N PRO A 479 -9.14 7.54 -7.35
CA PRO A 479 -8.56 7.98 -6.09
C PRO A 479 -7.08 7.59 -5.98
N CYS A 480 -6.21 8.55 -5.69
CA CYS A 480 -4.82 8.26 -5.32
C CYS A 480 -4.32 9.13 -4.17
N THR A 481 -3.64 8.48 -3.22
CA THR A 481 -3.13 9.08 -1.99
C THR A 481 -1.64 8.85 -1.88
N GLY A 482 -0.87 9.93 -1.70
CA GLY A 482 0.57 9.82 -1.42
C GLY A 482 0.84 9.14 -0.07
N GLY A 483 2.03 8.53 0.07
CA GLY A 483 2.47 7.93 1.32
C GLY A 483 2.87 8.97 2.36
N ASP A 484 2.81 8.62 3.64
CA ASP A 484 3.28 9.48 4.73
C ASP A 484 4.82 9.57 4.71
N GLY A 485 5.39 10.71 5.08
CA GLY A 485 6.81 10.86 5.35
C GLY A 485 7.20 10.21 6.69
N GLY A 486 8.45 9.76 6.82
CA GLY A 486 8.96 9.18 8.05
C GLY A 486 9.32 10.22 9.12
N ASP A 487 9.37 9.79 10.37
CA ASP A 487 9.75 10.60 11.53
C ASP A 487 11.28 10.66 11.73
N ALA A 488 11.76 11.79 12.26
CA ALA A 488 13.19 12.01 12.52
C ALA A 488 13.48 12.28 14.00
N ASN A 489 14.49 11.61 14.53
CA ASN A 489 14.90 11.69 15.93
C ASN A 489 16.43 11.81 16.06
N ALA A 490 16.93 13.01 16.40
CA ALA A 490 18.35 13.25 16.63
C ALA A 490 18.62 13.51 18.12
N LYS A 491 19.45 12.65 18.73
CA LYS A 491 19.88 12.73 20.13
C LYS A 491 21.41 12.74 20.18
N PRO A 492 22.04 13.91 20.30
CA PRO A 492 23.50 14.00 20.40
C PRO A 492 23.99 13.60 21.79
N GLY A 493 25.29 13.36 21.91
CA GLY A 493 25.93 13.12 23.19
C GLY A 493 26.26 14.40 23.95
N ASN A 494 26.33 14.30 25.27
CA ASN A 494 26.81 15.37 26.14
C ASN A 494 28.34 15.44 26.12
N GLY A 495 28.89 16.61 26.45
CA GLY A 495 30.33 16.76 26.68
C GLY A 495 30.74 16.15 28.03
N GLY A 496 31.95 15.59 28.08
CA GLY A 496 32.53 15.06 29.31
C GLY A 496 32.98 16.15 30.27
N ASN A 497 33.02 15.85 31.55
CA ASN A 497 33.47 16.79 32.58
C ASN A 497 34.99 16.97 32.57
N GLY A 498 35.45 18.17 32.93
CA GLY A 498 36.87 18.45 33.15
C GLY A 498 37.37 17.88 34.49
N GLY A 499 38.65 17.56 34.55
CA GLY A 499 39.24 16.94 35.74
C GLY A 499 39.35 17.89 36.93
N LEU A 500 39.19 17.33 38.13
CA LEU A 500 39.22 18.10 39.38
C LEU A 500 40.64 18.53 39.73
N GLY A 501 40.80 19.81 40.03
CA GLY A 501 42.01 20.40 40.56
C GLY A 501 42.06 20.36 42.09
N SER A 502 42.85 21.28 42.66
CA SER A 502 43.04 21.39 44.09
C SER A 502 43.15 22.87 44.48
N PRO A 503 43.27 23.21 45.77
CA PRO A 503 43.58 24.58 46.18
C PRO A 503 44.91 25.14 45.64
N LYS A 504 45.76 24.29 45.04
CA LYS A 504 47.03 24.66 44.40
C LYS A 504 47.09 24.34 42.91
N ASP A 505 46.11 23.60 42.39
CA ASP A 505 46.10 23.10 41.02
C ASP A 505 44.82 23.53 40.29
N PRO A 506 44.89 23.85 38.98
CA PRO A 506 43.73 24.29 38.23
C PRO A 506 42.74 23.14 37.98
N GLY A 507 41.48 23.50 37.78
CA GLY A 507 40.46 22.60 37.28
C GLY A 507 40.48 22.53 35.74
N GLY A 508 40.08 21.39 35.19
CA GLY A 508 39.98 21.20 33.74
C GLY A 508 38.68 21.75 33.16
N ASN A 509 38.70 22.21 31.90
CA ASN A 509 37.47 22.65 31.23
C ASN A 509 36.55 21.47 30.90
N GLY A 510 35.24 21.68 30.90
CA GLY A 510 34.29 20.70 30.38
C GLY A 510 34.32 20.64 28.85
N GLY A 511 34.03 19.46 28.30
CA GLY A 511 33.87 19.21 26.87
C GLY A 511 32.56 19.79 26.33
N LYS A 512 32.50 20.06 25.03
CA LYS A 512 31.28 20.59 24.40
C LYS A 512 30.25 19.49 24.20
N GLY A 513 28.97 19.84 24.27
CA GLY A 513 27.90 18.95 23.83
C GLY A 513 27.87 18.78 22.31
N GLY A 514 27.36 17.63 21.85
CA GLY A 514 27.20 17.33 20.44
C GLY A 514 26.04 18.08 19.79
N ASN A 515 26.13 18.31 18.48
CA ASN A 515 25.07 18.98 17.72
C ASN A 515 23.98 18.00 17.30
N ALA A 516 22.73 18.46 17.29
CA ALA A 516 21.57 17.71 16.81
C ALA A 516 21.00 18.34 15.54
N VAL A 517 20.83 17.55 14.48
CA VAL A 517 20.12 17.94 13.26
C VAL A 517 19.11 16.87 12.91
N ALA A 518 17.83 17.22 12.89
CA ALA A 518 16.77 16.33 12.42
C ALA A 518 16.07 16.96 11.22
N LYS A 519 15.70 16.13 10.25
CA LYS A 519 14.90 16.50 9.09
C LYS A 519 13.82 15.44 8.88
N GLU A 520 12.58 15.85 9.05
CA GLU A 520 11.39 15.05 8.79
C GLU A 520 11.28 14.62 7.32
N GLY A 521 10.61 13.49 7.10
CA GLY A 521 10.27 13.01 5.79
C GLY A 521 9.17 13.87 5.18
N ALA A 522 9.37 14.31 3.94
CA ALA A 522 8.28 14.96 3.21
C ALA A 522 7.19 13.94 2.84
N PHE A 523 5.94 14.38 2.77
CA PHE A 523 4.86 13.53 2.27
C PHE A 523 5.05 13.18 0.79
N GLY A 524 4.44 12.06 0.41
CA GLY A 524 4.15 11.74 -0.97
C GLY A 524 3.00 12.59 -1.51
N ILE A 525 3.13 13.04 -2.76
CA ILE A 525 2.08 13.81 -3.45
C ILE A 525 1.02 12.85 -3.99
N GLY A 526 -0.26 13.20 -3.88
CA GLY A 526 -1.34 12.45 -4.53
C GLY A 526 -2.44 13.36 -5.05
N LYS A 527 -3.15 12.94 -6.10
CA LYS A 527 -4.23 13.75 -6.69
C LYS A 527 -5.40 13.93 -5.72
N THR A 528 -5.77 12.87 -5.00
CA THR A 528 -6.92 12.89 -4.07
C THR A 528 -6.51 13.43 -2.71
N ALA A 529 -5.36 12.97 -2.21
CA ALA A 529 -4.79 13.45 -0.98
C ALA A 529 -3.27 13.30 -1.02
N ASN A 530 -2.57 14.24 -0.40
CA ASN A 530 -1.18 14.06 -0.04
C ASN A 530 -1.09 13.15 1.19
N GLY A 531 0.07 12.53 1.39
CA GLY A 531 0.41 11.97 2.69
C GLY A 531 0.62 13.05 3.75
N ARG A 532 0.95 12.62 4.97
CA ARG A 532 1.34 13.50 6.07
C ARG A 532 2.85 13.73 6.05
N GLU A 533 3.29 14.94 6.39
CA GLU A 533 4.70 15.17 6.72
C GLU A 533 5.05 14.35 7.96
N GLY A 534 6.29 13.86 8.01
CA GLY A 534 6.83 13.28 9.22
C GLY A 534 7.02 14.32 10.31
N VAL A 535 7.35 13.86 11.50
CA VAL A 535 7.56 14.71 12.67
C VAL A 535 9.01 14.64 13.14
N ILE A 536 9.57 15.79 13.52
CA ILE A 536 10.81 15.83 14.31
C ILE A 536 10.45 15.53 15.77
N GLN A 537 10.85 14.35 16.25
CA GLN A 537 10.59 13.91 17.63
C GLN A 537 11.60 14.52 18.63
N SER A 538 12.85 14.71 18.22
CA SER A 538 13.90 15.38 19.00
C SER A 538 14.97 15.96 18.10
N GLN A 539 15.48 17.13 18.50
CA GLN A 539 16.67 17.76 17.91
C GLN A 539 17.35 18.71 18.92
N THR A 540 17.25 18.40 20.22
CA THR A 540 17.89 19.21 21.26
C THR A 540 19.39 18.97 21.27
N GLY A 541 20.19 20.04 21.35
CA GLY A 541 21.64 19.94 21.42
C GLY A 541 22.12 19.25 22.71
N GLY A 542 23.27 18.57 22.66
CA GLY A 542 23.85 17.92 23.82
C GLY A 542 24.32 18.95 24.84
N ASN A 543 24.25 18.65 26.12
CA ASN A 543 24.75 19.57 27.13
C ASN A 543 26.28 19.58 27.14
N GLY A 544 26.88 20.73 27.46
CA GLY A 544 28.31 20.78 27.74
C GLY A 544 28.64 20.14 29.08
N GLY A 545 29.83 19.55 29.18
CA GLY A 545 30.33 19.00 30.45
C GLY A 545 30.68 20.11 31.43
N ASN A 546 30.67 19.80 32.72
CA ASN A 546 31.04 20.76 33.76
C ASN A 546 32.57 20.97 33.78
N GLY A 547 32.99 22.18 34.14
CA GLY A 547 34.38 22.45 34.48
C GLY A 547 34.74 21.86 35.84
N GLY A 548 35.98 21.41 36.00
CA GLY A 548 36.49 20.94 37.28
C GLY A 548 36.78 22.09 38.25
N ASP A 549 36.60 21.84 39.54
CA ASP A 549 36.97 22.79 40.60
C ASP A 549 38.51 22.93 40.68
N GLY A 550 39.05 24.09 41.09
CA GLY A 550 40.49 24.26 41.26
C GLY A 550 40.95 25.70 41.52
N CYS A 551 42.24 25.89 41.77
CA CYS A 551 42.84 27.22 41.84
C CYS A 551 43.12 27.74 40.42
N GLY A 552 42.11 28.42 39.89
CA GLY A 552 41.86 28.50 38.45
C GLY A 552 40.80 27.47 38.06
N PRO A 553 39.51 27.71 38.36
CA PRO A 553 38.45 26.76 38.05
C PRO A 553 38.32 26.54 36.55
N GLY A 554 37.98 25.31 36.17
CA GLY A 554 37.66 24.98 34.79
C GLY A 554 36.37 25.67 34.35
N THR A 555 36.33 26.10 33.10
CA THR A 555 35.09 26.58 32.48
C THR A 555 34.21 25.41 32.07
N GLY A 556 32.90 25.55 32.25
CA GLY A 556 31.94 24.60 31.70
C GLY A 556 31.94 24.63 30.17
N GLY A 557 31.82 23.45 29.58
CA GLY A 557 31.74 23.28 28.14
C GLY A 557 30.48 23.92 27.58
N LYS A 558 30.54 24.36 26.31
CA LYS A 558 29.37 24.88 25.62
C LYS A 558 28.41 23.74 25.30
N GLY A 559 27.10 23.99 25.39
CA GLY A 559 26.13 23.09 24.80
C GLY A 559 26.27 23.02 23.28
N GLY A 560 25.89 21.90 22.70
CA GLY A 560 25.82 21.72 21.26
C GLY A 560 24.62 22.44 20.65
N SER A 561 24.68 22.68 19.35
CA SER A 561 23.59 23.33 18.63
C SER A 561 22.39 22.39 18.42
N GLY A 562 21.19 22.92 18.56
CA GLY A 562 19.92 22.18 18.36
C GLY A 562 18.70 23.10 18.46
N LYS A 563 17.50 22.52 18.57
CA LYS A 563 16.27 23.28 18.85
C LYS A 563 15.55 22.69 20.07
N PRO A 564 15.79 23.22 21.29
CA PRO A 564 16.77 24.26 21.62
C PRO A 564 18.23 23.76 21.61
N ASP A 565 19.18 24.68 21.70
CA ASP A 565 20.58 24.37 21.98
C ASP A 565 20.72 23.67 23.34
N GLY A 566 21.79 22.88 23.49
CA GLY A 566 22.15 22.28 24.75
C GLY A 566 22.56 23.32 25.78
N GLN A 567 22.44 22.95 27.06
CA GLN A 567 22.86 23.82 28.14
C GLN A 567 24.39 23.87 28.22
N LYS A 568 24.94 25.05 28.54
CA LYS A 568 26.34 25.16 28.95
C LYS A 568 26.54 24.40 30.27
N GLY A 569 27.63 23.65 30.39
CA GLY A 569 28.04 23.09 31.67
C GLY A 569 28.33 24.18 32.70
N ALA A 570 28.25 23.82 33.97
CA ALA A 570 28.63 24.70 35.06
C ALA A 570 30.14 24.94 35.06
N ASP A 571 30.55 26.16 35.39
CA ASP A 571 31.95 26.45 35.70
C ASP A 571 32.31 25.81 37.05
N GLY A 572 33.57 25.39 37.20
CA GLY A 572 34.08 24.87 38.45
C GLY A 572 34.18 25.95 39.53
N LYS A 573 34.33 25.51 40.78
CA LYS A 573 34.51 26.39 41.94
C LYS A 573 35.97 26.78 42.11
N ASN A 574 36.23 28.05 42.42
CA ASN A 574 37.56 28.52 42.76
C ASN A 574 37.97 28.00 44.14
N LEU A 575 39.09 27.27 44.20
CA LEU A 575 39.63 26.68 45.42
C LEU A 575 40.90 27.37 45.93
N CYS A 576 41.38 28.45 45.28
CA CYS A 576 42.62 29.10 45.69
C CYS A 576 42.62 29.48 47.18
N ILE A 577 43.68 29.10 47.88
CA ILE A 577 43.94 29.56 49.24
C ILE A 577 44.44 31.00 49.11
N GLU A 578 43.66 31.98 49.52
CA GLU A 578 44.18 33.32 49.73
C GLU A 578 45.25 33.23 50.84
N GLU A 579 46.51 33.50 50.51
CA GLU A 579 47.53 33.67 51.55
C GLU A 579 47.06 34.80 52.47
N PRO A 580 47.04 34.61 53.80
CA PRO A 580 46.58 35.65 54.71
C PRO A 580 47.42 36.90 54.48
N LYS A 581 46.77 38.00 54.08
CA LYS A 581 47.41 39.31 54.02
C LYS A 581 48.09 39.56 55.36
N LYS A 582 49.41 39.73 55.34
CA LYS A 582 50.22 40.12 56.50
C LYS A 582 49.69 41.49 56.97
N GLU A 583 48.86 41.50 58.01
CA GLU A 583 48.31 42.72 58.60
C GLU A 583 49.46 43.60 59.13
N THR A 584 49.63 44.77 58.52
CA THR A 584 50.37 45.88 59.14
C THR A 584 49.46 46.55 60.16
N SER A 585 49.74 46.29 61.43
CA SER A 585 49.09 46.92 62.59
C SER A 585 49.38 48.42 62.63
N VAL A 586 48.33 49.26 62.67
CA VAL A 586 48.41 50.58 63.31
C VAL A 586 47.17 50.79 64.17
N THR A 587 47.45 50.86 65.47
CA THR A 587 46.57 51.03 66.62
C THR A 587 46.08 52.47 66.76
N SER A 588 44.82 52.68 67.16
CA SER A 588 44.37 53.79 68.04
C SER A 588 42.95 53.52 68.59
N PRO A 589 42.70 53.62 69.91
CA PRO A 589 41.39 53.41 70.58
C PRO A 589 40.74 54.75 71.03
N PRO A 590 39.68 54.79 71.89
CA PRO A 590 38.31 54.26 71.73
C PRO A 590 37.22 55.32 72.07
N SER A 591 35.95 55.05 71.74
CA SER A 591 34.80 55.68 72.43
C SER A 591 33.56 54.77 72.45
N GLU A 592 33.12 54.46 73.66
CA GLU A 592 32.05 53.56 74.14
C GLU A 592 30.77 54.39 74.49
N PRO A 593 29.64 53.83 75.02
CA PRO A 593 28.55 53.08 74.35
C PRO A 593 27.11 53.61 74.62
N ALA A 594 26.10 53.02 73.95
CA ALA A 594 24.73 52.80 74.49
C ALA A 594 23.99 51.76 73.60
N GLN A 595 23.84 50.50 74.04
CA GLN A 595 22.74 49.86 74.80
C GLN A 595 21.49 49.40 73.99
N LEU A 596 21.25 48.07 74.06
CA LEU A 596 20.00 47.24 74.11
C LEU A 596 18.73 47.72 73.35
N ILE A 597 17.92 46.88 72.69
CA ILE A 597 17.00 45.83 73.20
C ILE A 597 16.49 44.96 72.01
N VAL A 598 16.21 43.67 72.26
CA VAL A 598 15.50 42.65 71.43
C VAL A 598 14.14 42.37 72.12
N PRO A 599 12.96 42.13 71.46
CA PRO A 599 12.61 40.78 70.95
C PRO A 599 11.55 40.61 69.82
N THR A 600 11.71 39.44 69.15
CA THR A 600 10.78 38.44 68.56
C THR A 600 9.26 38.71 68.43
N THR A 601 8.65 38.36 67.28
CA THR A 601 7.43 37.51 67.15
C THR A 601 7.19 36.92 65.75
N THR A 602 6.68 35.68 65.78
CA THR A 602 6.25 34.65 64.81
C THR A 602 5.06 35.01 63.87
N PRO A 603 4.83 34.30 62.72
CA PRO A 603 3.77 34.61 61.73
C PRO A 603 2.45 33.86 61.95
N THR A 604 1.34 34.30 61.33
CA THR A 604 0.05 33.57 61.23
C THR A 604 -0.72 33.99 59.95
N PRO A 605 -1.47 33.08 59.27
CA PRO A 605 -1.98 33.26 57.91
C PRO A 605 -3.42 33.81 57.84
N SER A 606 -3.78 34.42 56.71
CA SER A 606 -5.15 34.88 56.42
C SER A 606 -5.88 33.88 55.53
N THR A 607 -7.09 33.52 55.95
CA THR A 607 -8.09 32.72 55.22
C THR A 607 -9.33 33.61 55.11
N GLU A 608 -9.93 33.74 53.92
CA GLU A 608 -11.27 34.32 53.75
C GLU A 608 -12.13 33.51 52.76
N PRO A 609 -13.48 33.57 52.90
CA PRO A 609 -14.39 32.52 52.43
C PRO A 609 -15.29 32.93 51.24
N ILE A 610 -15.97 31.91 50.71
CA ILE A 610 -17.08 31.93 49.74
C ILE A 610 -18.35 32.57 50.35
N PRO A 611 -19.26 33.14 49.54
CA PRO A 611 -20.67 32.72 49.65
C PRO A 611 -21.38 32.42 48.32
N THR A 612 -22.37 31.54 48.45
CA THR A 612 -23.32 30.95 47.48
C THR A 612 -24.68 31.67 47.53
N GLU A 613 -25.58 31.35 46.58
CA GLU A 613 -27.07 31.46 46.55
C GLU A 613 -27.63 32.36 45.42
N THR A 614 -28.73 32.11 44.67
CA THR A 614 -29.83 31.10 44.62
C THR A 614 -30.68 31.37 43.33
N PRO A 615 -31.43 30.40 42.75
CA PRO A 615 -32.25 30.59 41.54
C PRO A 615 -33.76 30.84 41.81
N THR A 616 -34.50 31.40 40.83
CA THR A 616 -35.95 31.73 40.94
C THR A 616 -36.73 31.34 39.65
N PRO A 617 -38.05 30.97 39.72
CA PRO A 617 -38.73 30.11 38.75
C PRO A 617 -39.91 30.70 37.93
N THR A 618 -40.22 29.99 36.83
CA THR A 618 -41.47 29.66 36.07
C THR A 618 -42.68 30.61 35.92
N GLU A 619 -43.20 30.73 34.67
CA GLU A 619 -44.65 30.67 34.35
C GLU A 619 -44.90 30.26 32.86
N PRO A 620 -45.96 29.50 32.50
CA PRO A 620 -46.21 29.03 31.12
C PRO A 620 -47.38 29.74 30.41
N THR A 621 -47.24 29.94 29.09
CA THR A 621 -48.29 30.49 28.20
C THR A 621 -48.68 29.44 27.14
N SER A 622 -49.97 29.10 27.05
CA SER A 622 -50.51 28.12 26.08
C SER A 622 -50.96 28.79 24.77
N THR A 623 -50.28 28.47 23.67
CA THR A 623 -50.60 28.87 22.29
C THR A 623 -51.42 27.75 21.61
N PRO A 624 -52.44 28.04 20.78
CA PRO A 624 -53.26 27.01 20.14
C PRO A 624 -52.43 26.15 19.18
N THR A 625 -52.54 24.83 19.34
CA THR A 625 -51.85 23.83 18.52
C THR A 625 -52.53 23.74 17.15
N GLU A 626 -51.91 24.31 16.12
CA GLU A 626 -52.23 23.98 14.72
C GLU A 626 -52.02 22.48 14.51
N THR A 627 -53.04 21.80 13.99
CA THR A 627 -52.90 20.42 13.50
C THR A 627 -51.84 20.41 12.39
N PRO A 628 -50.71 19.71 12.54
CA PRO A 628 -49.66 19.71 11.53
C PRO A 628 -50.19 19.01 10.28
N PHE A 629 -50.36 19.74 9.18
CA PHE A 629 -50.50 19.16 7.84
C PHE A 629 -49.16 19.24 7.13
N ILE A 630 -48.67 18.13 6.61
CA ILE A 630 -47.39 18.08 5.91
C ILE A 630 -47.59 18.57 4.47
N ARG A 631 -46.88 19.62 4.05
CA ARG A 631 -46.77 19.99 2.62
C ARG A 631 -45.45 19.50 2.07
N VAL A 632 -45.52 18.47 1.23
CA VAL A 632 -44.38 18.05 0.41
C VAL A 632 -44.42 18.87 -0.87
N ASN A 633 -43.36 19.64 -1.14
CA ASN A 633 -43.25 20.40 -2.38
C ASN A 633 -42.28 19.63 -3.31
N VAL A 634 -42.83 18.72 -4.12
CA VAL A 634 -42.06 18.03 -5.17
C VAL A 634 -42.51 18.58 -6.52
N ASN A 635 -41.58 19.11 -7.29
CA ASN A 635 -41.86 19.45 -8.69
C ASN A 635 -41.79 18.18 -9.52
N ASP A 636 -42.55 18.14 -10.63
CA ASP A 636 -42.39 17.11 -11.64
C ASP A 636 -40.93 17.12 -12.15
N ILE A 637 -40.34 15.92 -12.24
CA ILE A 637 -38.96 15.74 -12.68
C ILE A 637 -38.98 15.52 -14.18
N ILE A 638 -38.36 16.45 -14.93
CA ILE A 638 -38.22 16.35 -16.37
C ILE A 638 -36.75 16.15 -16.72
N PHE A 639 -36.43 15.12 -17.49
CA PHE A 639 -35.06 14.87 -17.94
C PHE A 639 -34.97 14.54 -19.44
N LEU A 640 -33.79 14.80 -20.00
CA LEU A 640 -33.40 14.39 -21.34
C LEU A 640 -32.23 13.42 -21.22
N HIS A 641 -32.34 12.28 -21.87
CA HIS A 641 -31.27 11.28 -21.98
C HIS A 641 -30.97 11.05 -23.46
N ALA A 642 -29.75 11.36 -23.87
CA ALA A 642 -29.26 11.12 -25.22
C ALA A 642 -28.40 9.85 -25.20
N ILE A 643 -28.86 8.82 -25.91
CA ILE A 643 -28.19 7.52 -25.93
C ILE A 643 -26.76 7.71 -26.44
N GLY A 644 -25.79 7.18 -25.70
CA GLY A 644 -24.36 7.32 -26.00
C GLY A 644 -23.71 8.66 -25.63
N THR A 645 -24.48 9.64 -25.14
CA THR A 645 -23.97 10.97 -24.75
C THR A 645 -24.17 11.28 -23.26
N THR A 646 -25.28 10.87 -22.68
CA THR A 646 -25.58 11.08 -21.25
C THR A 646 -25.17 9.87 -20.42
N ASP A 647 -24.51 10.12 -19.28
CA ASP A 647 -24.05 9.08 -18.36
C ASP A 647 -25.17 8.12 -17.94
N CYS A 648 -24.81 6.86 -17.69
CA CYS A 648 -25.72 5.85 -17.19
C CYS A 648 -25.13 5.09 -16.00
N PRO A 649 -25.82 4.98 -14.84
CA PRO A 649 -27.12 5.59 -14.53
C PRO A 649 -27.03 7.12 -14.37
N GLN A 650 -28.10 7.85 -14.72
CA GLN A 650 -28.16 9.31 -14.67
C GLN A 650 -28.92 9.76 -13.42
N ASN A 651 -28.33 10.62 -12.58
CA ASN A 651 -29.10 11.31 -11.54
C ASN A 651 -29.98 12.38 -12.20
N ILE A 652 -31.30 12.22 -12.07
CA ILE A 652 -32.29 13.10 -12.73
C ILE A 652 -32.99 14.05 -11.76
N GLY A 653 -32.74 13.91 -10.45
CA GLY A 653 -33.24 14.84 -9.45
C GLY A 653 -33.14 14.34 -8.02
N THR A 654 -33.33 15.25 -7.07
CA THR A 654 -33.35 14.93 -5.65
C THR A 654 -34.63 15.48 -5.03
N ILE A 655 -35.31 14.65 -4.25
CA ILE A 655 -36.47 15.02 -3.44
C ILE A 655 -35.95 15.37 -2.05
N ASN A 656 -36.18 16.61 -1.64
CA ASN A 656 -35.82 17.10 -0.31
C ASN A 656 -37.08 17.47 0.46
N LEU A 657 -37.30 16.86 1.63
CA LEU A 657 -38.32 17.33 2.56
C LEU A 657 -37.79 18.56 3.31
N LYS A 658 -38.38 19.74 3.03
CA LYS A 658 -38.05 20.96 3.79
C LYS A 658 -38.86 21.04 5.09
N ALA A 659 -38.21 21.57 6.12
CA ALA A 659 -38.62 21.63 7.51
C ALA A 659 -40.00 22.28 7.75
N SER A 660 -41.04 21.48 7.64
CA SER A 660 -42.32 21.66 8.34
C SER A 660 -42.90 20.30 8.75
N ALA A 661 -42.08 19.24 8.68
CA ALA A 661 -42.46 17.91 9.13
C ALA A 661 -42.46 17.88 10.66
N PRO A 662 -43.43 17.19 11.30
CA PRO A 662 -43.42 17.03 12.75
C PRO A 662 -42.13 16.34 13.18
N ALA A 663 -41.65 16.62 14.41
CA ALA A 663 -40.35 16.16 14.92
C ALA A 663 -40.16 14.63 14.91
N ASN A 664 -41.21 13.86 14.63
CA ASN A 664 -41.24 12.41 14.54
C ASN A 664 -41.23 11.85 13.10
N ALA A 665 -41.04 12.65 12.05
CA ALA A 665 -40.91 12.17 10.67
C ALA A 665 -39.50 11.59 10.42
N LYS A 666 -39.43 10.29 10.07
CA LYS A 666 -38.15 9.57 10.02
C LYS A 666 -37.76 9.05 8.64
N TYR A 667 -38.72 8.60 7.84
CA TYR A 667 -38.41 8.05 6.52
C TYR A 667 -39.53 8.19 5.50
N ILE A 668 -39.13 8.33 4.24
CA ILE A 668 -39.98 8.25 3.07
C ILE A 668 -40.09 6.79 2.62
N ARG A 669 -41.31 6.35 2.28
CA ARG A 669 -41.56 5.09 1.57
C ARG A 669 -42.18 5.39 0.21
N ILE A 670 -41.64 4.78 -0.84
CA ILE A 670 -42.27 4.85 -2.17
C ILE A 670 -43.35 3.77 -2.25
N ALA A 671 -44.61 4.17 -2.33
CA ALA A 671 -45.77 3.27 -2.40
C ALA A 671 -46.00 2.73 -3.82
N THR A 672 -45.52 3.47 -4.85
CA THR A 672 -45.66 3.06 -6.25
C THR A 672 -44.60 2.07 -6.68
N LYS A 673 -45.00 0.97 -7.34
CA LYS A 673 -44.07 0.06 -8.03
C LYS A 673 -43.34 0.81 -9.15
N LEU A 674 -42.00 0.87 -9.05
CA LEU A 674 -41.15 1.56 -10.01
C LEU A 674 -40.96 0.73 -11.29
N PRO A 675 -40.95 1.37 -12.47
CA PRO A 675 -40.52 0.73 -13.70
C PRO A 675 -39.01 0.47 -13.68
N GLN A 676 -38.52 -0.49 -14.48
CA GLN A 676 -37.09 -0.87 -14.47
C GLN A 676 -36.16 0.30 -14.81
N TRP A 677 -36.62 1.27 -15.61
CA TRP A 677 -35.85 2.45 -16.03
C TRP A 677 -35.68 3.54 -14.95
N LEU A 678 -36.35 3.41 -13.80
CA LEU A 678 -36.37 4.42 -12.73
C LEU A 678 -36.04 3.79 -11.38
N SER A 679 -35.08 4.38 -10.68
CA SER A 679 -34.74 4.04 -9.29
C SER A 679 -34.90 5.26 -8.40
N ILE A 680 -35.38 5.05 -7.17
CA ILE A 680 -35.45 6.09 -6.15
C ILE A 680 -34.79 5.54 -4.89
N ASN A 681 -33.64 6.11 -4.54
CA ASN A 681 -32.87 5.70 -3.37
C ASN A 681 -33.05 6.71 -2.24
N VAL A 682 -33.66 6.27 -1.15
CA VAL A 682 -33.83 7.08 0.06
C VAL A 682 -32.56 6.95 0.92
N THR A 683 -31.94 8.08 1.26
CA THR A 683 -30.70 8.12 2.07
C THR A 683 -30.96 7.76 3.54
N GLU A 684 -29.91 7.31 4.24
CA GLU A 684 -29.98 6.97 5.67
C GLU A 684 -30.30 8.23 6.49
N GLY A 685 -31.42 8.21 7.23
CA GLY A 685 -32.04 9.40 7.82
C GLY A 685 -33.28 9.91 7.05
N GLY A 686 -33.60 9.31 5.91
CA GLY A 686 -34.96 9.15 5.36
C GLY A 686 -35.66 10.37 4.75
N LEU A 687 -35.08 11.56 4.82
CA LEU A 687 -35.71 12.82 4.37
C LEU A 687 -35.21 13.33 3.00
N VAL A 688 -34.21 12.66 2.42
CA VAL A 688 -33.68 12.95 1.09
C VAL A 688 -33.72 11.68 0.24
N ALA A 689 -34.34 11.77 -0.94
CA ALA A 689 -34.39 10.68 -1.91
C ALA A 689 -33.80 11.11 -3.25
N ASN A 690 -32.86 10.34 -3.78
CA ASN A 690 -32.27 10.56 -5.09
C ASN A 690 -33.04 9.78 -6.15
N VAL A 691 -33.45 10.46 -7.21
CA VAL A 691 -34.17 9.88 -8.34
C VAL A 691 -33.18 9.67 -9.48
N THR A 692 -33.08 8.44 -9.95
CA THR A 692 -32.05 8.00 -10.89
C THR A 692 -32.68 7.28 -12.07
N PHE A 693 -32.35 7.72 -13.27
CA PHE A 693 -32.63 6.98 -14.50
C PHE A 693 -31.59 5.87 -14.68
N THR A 694 -32.04 4.61 -14.72
CA THR A 694 -31.17 3.42 -14.70
C THR A 694 -30.79 2.92 -16.10
N CYS A 695 -31.31 3.56 -17.15
CA CYS A 695 -31.19 3.17 -18.56
C CYS A 695 -31.56 1.72 -18.88
N SER A 696 -32.29 1.05 -17.99
CA SER A 696 -32.89 -0.26 -18.24
C SER A 696 -34.10 -0.10 -19.15
N LEU A 697 -33.83 0.21 -20.41
CA LEU A 697 -34.81 0.36 -21.48
C LEU A 697 -35.04 -0.98 -22.18
N GLN A 698 -36.27 -1.25 -22.60
CA GLN A 698 -36.57 -2.43 -23.41
C GLN A 698 -36.08 -2.25 -24.85
N ASN A 699 -36.21 -1.03 -25.39
CA ASN A 699 -35.75 -0.65 -26.72
C ASN A 699 -34.97 0.68 -26.63
N TYR A 700 -33.90 0.81 -27.41
CA TYR A 700 -33.01 1.98 -27.47
C TYR A 700 -33.44 2.97 -28.57
N ASP A 701 -34.74 3.24 -28.66
CA ASP A 701 -35.30 4.20 -29.63
C ASP A 701 -35.64 5.54 -28.96
N SER A 702 -35.77 6.59 -29.78
CA SER A 702 -36.30 7.87 -29.31
C SER A 702 -37.73 7.69 -28.77
N GLN A 703 -37.92 7.89 -27.46
CA GLN A 703 -39.20 7.67 -26.78
C GLN A 703 -39.40 8.64 -25.62
N THR A 704 -40.66 8.85 -25.22
CA THR A 704 -40.99 9.59 -23.99
C THR A 704 -41.44 8.61 -22.92
N LEU A 705 -40.81 8.69 -21.76
CA LEU A 705 -41.12 7.89 -20.58
C LEU A 705 -41.85 8.76 -19.58
N THR A 706 -43.01 8.32 -19.09
CA THR A 706 -43.73 9.03 -18.03
C THR A 706 -44.14 8.05 -16.95
N LYS A 707 -43.88 8.40 -15.69
CA LYS A 707 -44.36 7.64 -14.53
C LYS A 707 -44.79 8.58 -13.41
N SER A 708 -46.03 8.41 -12.95
CA SER A 708 -46.51 9.04 -11.72
C SER A 708 -46.05 8.22 -10.51
N ILE A 709 -45.50 8.89 -9.51
CA ILE A 709 -44.95 8.30 -8.29
C ILE A 709 -45.75 8.82 -7.10
N GLN A 710 -46.19 7.89 -6.25
CA GLN A 710 -46.77 8.15 -4.94
C GLN A 710 -45.81 7.68 -3.86
N GLY A 711 -45.63 8.52 -2.84
CA GLY A 711 -44.83 8.22 -1.66
C GLY A 711 -45.55 8.62 -0.37
N GLU A 712 -45.14 7.99 0.72
CA GLU A 712 -45.66 8.16 2.06
C GLU A 712 -44.53 8.65 2.96
N ILE A 713 -44.86 9.47 3.95
CA ILE A 713 -43.98 9.89 5.03
C ILE A 713 -44.37 9.12 6.26
N ILE A 714 -43.41 8.43 6.87
CA ILE A 714 -43.64 7.52 7.98
C ILE A 714 -42.95 8.05 9.25
N SER A 715 -43.67 7.98 10.36
CA SER A 715 -43.18 8.40 11.67
C SER A 715 -42.23 7.38 12.31
N ASP A 716 -41.55 7.75 13.40
CA ASP A 716 -40.78 6.83 14.25
C ASP A 716 -41.57 5.60 14.73
N GLY A 717 -42.89 5.71 14.86
CA GLY A 717 -43.79 4.62 15.26
C GLY A 717 -44.27 3.75 14.10
N GLY A 718 -43.88 4.04 12.86
CA GLY A 718 -44.32 3.31 11.67
C GLY A 718 -45.67 3.77 11.08
N GLU A 719 -46.24 4.87 11.59
CA GLU A 719 -47.52 5.42 11.10
C GLU A 719 -47.30 6.32 9.88
N VAL A 720 -48.20 6.24 8.90
CA VAL A 720 -48.22 7.17 7.75
C VAL A 720 -48.75 8.52 8.24
N ILE A 721 -47.89 9.53 8.21
CA ILE A 721 -48.19 10.90 8.68
C ILE A 721 -48.34 11.91 7.54
N GLY A 722 -48.11 11.49 6.30
CA GLY A 722 -48.35 12.28 5.10
C GLY A 722 -48.14 11.49 3.82
N GLU A 723 -48.70 11.99 2.73
CA GLU A 723 -48.56 11.40 1.39
C GLU A 723 -48.14 12.48 0.39
N PHE A 724 -47.46 12.09 -0.68
CA PHE A 724 -47.08 12.97 -1.77
C PHE A 724 -47.08 12.26 -3.11
N SER A 725 -47.22 13.04 -4.18
CA SER A 725 -47.13 12.53 -5.54
C SER A 725 -46.41 13.50 -6.48
N PHE A 726 -45.69 12.97 -7.46
CA PHE A 726 -45.04 13.73 -8.53
C PHE A 726 -44.89 12.88 -9.78
N ASN A 727 -44.75 13.51 -10.94
CA ASN A 727 -44.47 12.81 -12.18
C ASN A 727 -42.99 12.88 -12.53
N VAL A 728 -42.48 11.79 -13.09
CA VAL A 728 -41.17 11.74 -13.76
C VAL A 728 -41.42 11.58 -15.24
N THR A 729 -41.00 12.58 -16.03
CA THR A 729 -41.09 12.58 -17.49
C THR A 729 -39.71 12.67 -18.11
N GLY A 730 -39.28 11.62 -18.81
CA GLY A 730 -38.02 11.55 -19.52
C GLY A 730 -38.22 11.55 -21.02
N LYS A 731 -37.44 12.34 -21.77
CA LYS A 731 -37.31 12.16 -23.22
C LYS A 731 -36.01 11.41 -23.48
N ILE A 732 -36.11 10.26 -24.14
CA ILE A 732 -34.97 9.50 -24.66
C ILE A 732 -34.79 9.91 -26.12
N GLN A 733 -33.57 10.28 -26.48
CA GLN A 733 -33.19 10.55 -27.86
C GLN A 733 -32.15 9.52 -28.29
N ALA A 734 -32.54 8.67 -29.24
CA ALA A 734 -31.59 7.92 -30.04
C ALA A 734 -30.95 8.92 -31.02
N THR A 735 -29.64 9.09 -30.95
CA THR A 735 -28.90 9.82 -31.97
C THR A 735 -28.89 8.98 -33.24
N GLU A 736 -29.52 9.46 -34.31
CA GLU A 736 -29.31 8.91 -35.65
C GLU A 736 -27.84 9.11 -36.00
N GLU A 737 -27.11 7.98 -36.06
CA GLU A 737 -25.78 7.75 -36.65
C GLU A 737 -24.68 8.82 -36.49
N PHE A 738 -23.55 8.36 -35.94
CA PHE A 738 -22.28 8.45 -36.64
C PHE A 738 -21.62 7.08 -36.68
#